data_AF-A0A9N7RMU2-F1
#
_entry.id   AF-A0A9N7RMU2-F1
#
_cell.length_a   1.000
_cell.length_b   1.000
_cell.length_c   1.000
_cell.angle_alpha   90.00
_cell.angle_beta   90.00
_cell.angle_gamma   90.00
#
_symmetry.space_group_name_H-M   'P 1'
#
loop_
_entity.id
_entity.type
_entity.pdbx_description
1 polymer ?
#
loop_
_entity_poly.entity_id
_entity_poly.type
_entity_poly.pdbx_seq_one_letter_code
_entity_poly.pdbx_strand_id
1 'polypeptide(L)'
;MGSLGAHGLDEGTSIRKSKAKEYEEKTYEELKNGKYQVKKSGKAYTCPYCFDKRKHDFKYKDLLQHASAIGACTTDKRSAREKANHLALAKYLEKDIPVDEGPSNPPPEVDILADHDHHEIFVWPCIGVLVNIPMEFTEGRYVGKSSCELKSQFAKRGFNLTRVQPLWNAQGHSGTAIVEFHSDLSGFTNAMSFEKVYAARRHGKSNWLVKNLKKSGLYAWVARADDYNANNPLGENIRKIGELRTLSDIMGEEARLSYLCPYCPTTSKRNFQFKDLLQHASSIASCDSKRRTTRDKGNHLALAKYLETYVIDDDCSAMPSDDLHIDDVAKAEVDKHAEDEHDEMFVWPWIGIIVNISTVVKDGHCVGESGSKLRDQLTTRGFSPTRVRTLWNLHDHSGTAIVEFKTDWSGFINAMSFEKAYVASHHGKSHWLAENEEKSDLYAWVARADDYNSDNIMGESLRKIGDLRTISDVMEEEARKTKKLVSNLTSAIEAKNLHLLEMESKFKETESSLRQLIMEKDSIHQAYNEEIKKIESGARDHFRKIFSDHEKLKSQLESQKRELELRGQELVKRETDNEIEKKKLADELEQNAVKNYSLQAAAKEQRKADENVMKLYEEHKKEKDRLHNRIILLEKQLDAKQAVQLEIEQLRGKLNVVKHMGDEGDLEVLNRVEILLKAMREKEGELQELDSLNQTLIVQERKRNEELQDARKEMVNGLKEMSIKSHIGIKRMGELDSEPFHQAMKRRYNDVEADERATELCSLWEEYLRDPEWHPIKVVNSNGNYQAVINEDDEKLRDLKKNYGDEIYNAVTSALCEINEYNPSGRYIISELWNYHEGRRAYLKEGAEVLLMQWRSCKRKR
;
A
#
# COMPACT_ATOMS: atom_id res chain seq x y z
N MET A 1 -11.43 48.89 31.21
CA MET A 1 -11.79 49.94 30.22
C MET A 1 -10.92 49.70 29.00
N GLY A 2 -11.36 49.60 27.75
CA GLY A 2 -12.65 49.68 27.08
C GLY A 2 -12.43 49.29 25.60
N SER A 3 -13.47 48.74 24.98
CA SER A 3 -13.57 48.26 23.59
C SER A 3 -13.65 49.38 22.55
N LEU A 4 -13.25 49.08 21.29
CA LEU A 4 -13.70 49.60 19.97
C LEU A 4 -12.56 49.33 18.96
N GLY A 5 -12.67 48.64 17.82
CA GLY A 5 -13.79 48.25 16.97
C GLY A 5 -13.35 48.50 15.51
N ALA A 6 -13.09 47.44 14.73
CA ALA A 6 -12.87 47.53 13.28
C ALA A 6 -13.50 46.31 12.59
N HIS A 7 -14.83 46.27 12.60
CA HIS A 7 -15.62 45.53 11.60
C HIS A 7 -15.78 46.44 10.37
N GLY A 8 -15.32 46.01 9.21
CA GLY A 8 -15.57 46.77 7.97
C GLY A 8 -14.71 46.41 6.76
N LEU A 9 -14.54 45.13 6.41
CA LEU A 9 -13.92 44.74 5.13
C LEU A 9 -14.55 43.53 4.41
N ASP A 10 -15.59 42.88 4.96
CA ASP A 10 -16.12 41.63 4.38
C ASP A 10 -17.39 41.81 3.49
N GLU A 11 -18.17 42.88 3.68
CA GLU A 11 -19.41 43.05 2.90
C GLU A 11 -19.17 43.42 1.42
N GLY A 12 -18.14 44.20 1.11
CA GLY A 12 -17.85 44.63 -0.27
C GLY A 12 -17.41 43.49 -1.20
N THR A 13 -16.71 42.50 -0.66
CA THR A 13 -16.18 41.35 -1.43
C THR A 13 -17.27 40.32 -1.69
N SER A 14 -18.21 40.15 -0.74
CA SER A 14 -19.37 39.27 -0.87
C SER A 14 -20.40 39.80 -1.87
N ILE A 15 -20.64 41.12 -1.90
CA ILE A 15 -21.53 41.79 -2.87
C ILE A 15 -20.97 41.71 -4.32
N ARG A 16 -19.64 41.76 -4.48
CA ARG A 16 -19.01 41.67 -5.81
C ARG A 16 -19.01 40.24 -6.38
N LYS A 17 -18.86 39.23 -5.52
CA LYS A 17 -18.96 37.80 -5.90
C LYS A 17 -20.41 37.40 -6.23
N SER A 18 -21.39 37.90 -5.48
CA SER A 18 -22.82 37.63 -5.74
C SER A 18 -23.30 38.22 -7.07
N LYS A 19 -22.94 39.48 -7.39
CA LYS A 19 -23.27 40.09 -8.68
C LYS A 19 -22.61 39.39 -9.88
N ALA A 20 -21.40 38.87 -9.72
CA ALA A 20 -20.72 38.13 -10.79
C ALA A 20 -21.41 36.79 -11.12
N LYS A 21 -21.91 36.11 -10.09
CA LYS A 21 -22.63 34.83 -10.21
C LYS A 21 -24.02 35.01 -10.80
N GLU A 22 -24.75 36.05 -10.38
CA GLU A 22 -26.04 36.43 -10.97
C GLU A 22 -25.90 36.80 -12.46
N TYR A 23 -24.81 37.49 -12.80
CA TYR A 23 -24.50 37.84 -14.18
C TYR A 23 -24.12 36.62 -15.05
N GLU A 24 -23.37 35.66 -14.49
CA GLU A 24 -23.09 34.36 -15.15
C GLU A 24 -24.37 33.57 -15.42
N GLU A 25 -25.25 33.43 -14.43
CA GLU A 25 -26.52 32.71 -14.58
C GLU A 25 -27.43 33.37 -15.62
N LYS A 26 -27.53 34.70 -15.60
CA LYS A 26 -28.28 35.44 -16.63
C LYS A 26 -27.73 35.20 -18.03
N THR A 27 -26.41 35.25 -18.22
CA THR A 27 -25.79 35.01 -19.53
C THR A 27 -25.95 33.55 -19.98
N TYR A 28 -25.94 32.59 -19.06
CA TYR A 28 -26.18 31.18 -19.34
C TYR A 28 -27.62 30.94 -19.85
N GLU A 29 -28.63 31.55 -19.20
CA GLU A 29 -30.02 31.47 -19.67
C GLU A 29 -30.22 32.17 -21.03
N GLU A 30 -29.51 33.28 -21.29
CA GLU A 30 -29.53 33.92 -22.62
C GLU A 30 -28.97 33.02 -23.72
N LEU A 31 -27.93 32.23 -23.45
CA LEU A 31 -27.38 31.24 -24.38
C LEU A 31 -28.37 30.09 -24.63
N LYS A 32 -29.03 29.60 -23.57
CA LYS A 32 -30.01 28.51 -23.64
C LYS A 32 -31.28 28.89 -24.41
N ASN A 33 -31.69 30.15 -24.30
CA ASN A 33 -32.81 30.71 -25.04
C ASN A 33 -32.46 31.03 -26.51
N GLY A 34 -31.27 30.67 -26.99
CA GLY A 34 -30.86 30.79 -28.39
C GLY A 34 -30.53 32.22 -28.83
N LYS A 35 -30.32 33.16 -27.89
CA LYS A 35 -30.03 34.58 -28.20
C LYS A 35 -28.75 34.77 -28.98
N TYR A 36 -27.79 33.85 -28.85
CA TYR A 36 -26.51 33.87 -29.55
C TYR A 36 -26.25 32.54 -30.28
N GLN A 37 -25.85 32.64 -31.55
CA GLN A 37 -25.58 31.47 -32.39
C GLN A 37 -24.14 30.97 -32.17
N VAL A 38 -23.97 30.01 -31.26
CA VAL A 38 -22.65 29.43 -30.89
C VAL A 38 -22.16 28.41 -31.92
N LYS A 39 -23.06 27.70 -32.61
CA LYS A 39 -22.75 26.71 -33.66
C LYS A 39 -23.10 27.28 -35.03
N LYS A 40 -22.14 27.36 -35.96
CA LYS A 40 -22.33 27.96 -37.29
C LYS A 40 -22.60 26.94 -38.41
N SER A 41 -21.90 25.80 -38.40
CA SER A 41 -22.09 24.70 -39.36
C SER A 41 -21.40 23.43 -38.85
N GLY A 42 -22.07 22.28 -38.89
CA GLY A 42 -21.53 20.93 -38.62
C GLY A 42 -20.62 20.81 -37.38
N LYS A 43 -19.33 21.09 -37.56
CA LYS A 43 -18.24 20.95 -36.56
C LYS A 43 -17.57 22.28 -36.15
N ALA A 44 -18.06 23.43 -36.63
CA ALA A 44 -17.50 24.76 -36.38
C ALA A 44 -18.33 25.56 -35.35
N TYR A 45 -17.67 26.01 -34.29
CA TYR A 45 -18.23 26.79 -33.19
C TYR A 45 -17.56 28.15 -33.06
N THR A 46 -18.26 29.16 -32.52
CA THR A 46 -17.70 30.50 -32.34
C THR A 46 -18.06 31.09 -30.98
N CYS A 47 -17.11 31.80 -30.36
CA CYS A 47 -17.36 32.54 -29.13
C CYS A 47 -18.16 33.82 -29.43
N PRO A 48 -19.37 34.02 -28.87
CA PRO A 48 -20.16 35.22 -29.09
C PRO A 48 -19.64 36.47 -28.38
N TYR A 49 -18.63 36.34 -27.51
CA TYR A 49 -18.19 37.40 -26.60
C TYR A 49 -16.81 37.96 -26.95
N CYS A 50 -16.12 37.35 -27.92
CA CYS A 50 -14.81 37.79 -28.42
C CYS A 50 -14.97 38.40 -29.81
N PHE A 51 -15.05 39.73 -29.88
CA PHE A 51 -15.39 40.44 -31.12
C PHE A 51 -14.20 40.86 -31.99
N ASP A 52 -12.95 40.74 -31.53
CA ASP A 52 -11.83 41.27 -32.30
C ASP A 52 -10.64 40.33 -32.51
N LYS A 53 -10.32 40.21 -33.81
CA LYS A 53 -9.14 39.63 -34.47
C LYS A 53 -9.16 38.11 -34.66
N ARG A 54 -9.73 37.74 -35.81
CA ARG A 54 -9.86 36.42 -36.47
C ARG A 54 -11.14 35.67 -36.08
N LYS A 55 -12.08 35.58 -37.03
CA LYS A 55 -13.18 34.59 -37.00
C LYS A 55 -12.54 33.20 -37.02
N HIS A 56 -12.13 32.70 -35.87
CA HIS A 56 -11.70 31.33 -35.73
C HIS A 56 -12.94 30.50 -35.48
N ASP A 57 -13.27 29.70 -36.48
CA ASP A 57 -14.13 28.55 -36.29
C ASP A 57 -13.37 27.61 -35.36
N PHE A 58 -13.82 27.54 -34.11
CA PHE A 58 -13.27 26.65 -33.11
C PHE A 58 -13.87 25.25 -33.31
N LYS A 59 -13.08 24.20 -33.10
CA LYS A 59 -13.65 22.89 -32.79
C LYS A 59 -14.25 22.95 -31.38
N TYR A 60 -15.20 22.06 -31.08
CA TYR A 60 -15.89 22.04 -29.78
C TYR A 60 -14.92 22.07 -28.58
N LYS A 61 -13.89 21.21 -28.60
CA LYS A 61 -12.88 21.13 -27.53
C LYS A 61 -12.06 22.42 -27.41
N ASP A 62 -11.71 23.04 -28.54
CA ASP A 62 -10.93 24.28 -28.57
C ASP A 62 -11.74 25.47 -28.05
N LEU A 63 -13.04 25.52 -28.37
CA LEU A 63 -13.94 26.56 -27.85
C LEU A 63 -14.16 26.41 -26.36
N LEU A 64 -14.37 25.17 -25.88
CA LEU A 64 -14.53 24.90 -24.46
C LEU A 64 -13.26 25.30 -23.69
N GLN A 65 -12.08 24.92 -24.19
CA GLN A 65 -10.81 25.33 -23.58
C GLN A 65 -10.62 26.85 -23.61
N HIS A 66 -10.99 27.53 -24.71
CA HIS A 66 -10.95 28.99 -24.81
C HIS A 66 -11.87 29.66 -23.78
N ALA A 67 -13.13 29.22 -23.67
CA ALA A 67 -14.10 29.76 -22.75
C ALA A 67 -13.68 29.55 -21.28
N SER A 68 -13.24 28.34 -20.93
CA SER A 68 -12.76 28.01 -19.59
C SER A 68 -11.49 28.78 -19.21
N ALA A 69 -10.54 28.93 -20.14
CA ALA A 69 -9.31 29.68 -19.88
C ALA A 69 -9.55 31.18 -19.66
N ILE A 70 -10.52 31.77 -20.37
CA ILE A 70 -10.89 33.18 -20.16
C ILE A 70 -11.69 33.36 -18.87
N GLY A 71 -12.61 32.44 -18.57
CA GLY A 71 -13.40 32.45 -17.34
C GLY A 71 -12.53 32.31 -16.08
N ALA A 72 -11.51 31.43 -16.13
CA ALA A 72 -10.59 31.19 -15.01
C ALA A 72 -9.44 32.21 -14.91
N CYS A 73 -9.40 33.22 -15.78
CA CYS A 73 -8.28 34.16 -15.84
C CYS A 73 -8.24 35.10 -14.63
N THR A 74 -7.13 35.08 -13.87
CA THR A 74 -6.91 35.92 -12.68
C THR A 74 -6.42 37.34 -12.99
N THR A 75 -6.08 37.64 -14.25
CA THR A 75 -5.53 38.96 -14.62
C THR A 75 -6.61 40.05 -14.64
N ASP A 76 -6.23 41.29 -14.28
CA ASP A 76 -7.13 42.46 -14.28
C ASP A 76 -7.36 43.07 -15.67
N LYS A 77 -6.75 42.49 -16.72
CA LYS A 77 -6.88 42.95 -18.11
C LYS A 77 -8.26 42.71 -18.72
N ARG A 78 -9.10 41.88 -18.08
CA ARG A 78 -10.46 41.55 -18.54
C ARG A 78 -11.47 41.90 -17.46
N SER A 79 -12.58 42.48 -17.88
CA SER A 79 -13.67 42.87 -16.97
C SER A 79 -14.31 41.63 -16.31
N ALA A 80 -14.85 41.81 -15.10
CA ALA A 80 -15.61 40.74 -14.42
C ALA A 80 -16.79 40.24 -15.28
N ARG A 81 -17.36 41.13 -16.09
CA ARG A 81 -18.45 40.85 -17.05
C ARG A 81 -18.00 39.89 -18.15
N GLU A 82 -16.83 40.11 -18.74
CA GLU A 82 -16.26 39.22 -19.76
C GLU A 82 -15.93 37.84 -19.19
N LYS A 83 -15.37 37.77 -17.97
CA LYS A 83 -15.06 36.51 -17.30
C LYS A 83 -16.33 35.69 -17.06
N ALA A 84 -17.37 36.33 -16.51
CA ALA A 84 -18.66 35.69 -16.28
C ALA A 84 -19.33 35.22 -17.58
N ASN A 85 -19.26 35.99 -18.67
CA ASN A 85 -19.79 35.57 -19.97
C ASN A 85 -19.10 34.31 -20.52
N HIS A 86 -17.78 34.21 -20.36
CA HIS A 86 -17.01 33.05 -20.84
C HIS A 86 -17.21 31.82 -19.94
N LEU A 87 -17.40 32.03 -18.63
CA LEU A 87 -17.74 30.96 -17.69
C LEU A 87 -19.13 30.39 -17.99
N ALA A 88 -20.11 31.26 -18.27
CA ALA A 88 -21.44 30.88 -18.73
C ALA A 88 -21.40 30.13 -20.07
N LEU A 89 -20.53 30.54 -21.01
CA LEU A 89 -20.35 29.85 -22.29
C LEU A 89 -19.75 28.45 -22.11
N ALA A 90 -18.75 28.29 -21.25
CA ALA A 90 -18.15 26.99 -20.94
C ALA A 90 -19.20 26.04 -20.35
N LYS A 91 -19.99 26.54 -19.38
CA LYS A 91 -21.09 25.80 -18.75
C LYS A 91 -22.17 25.40 -19.76
N TYR A 92 -22.51 26.27 -20.70
CA TYR A 92 -23.46 26.00 -21.77
C TYR A 92 -22.95 24.93 -22.75
N LEU A 93 -21.66 25.01 -23.12
CA LEU A 93 -21.02 24.00 -23.96
C LEU A 93 -21.07 22.62 -23.30
N GLU A 94 -20.71 22.53 -22.02
CA GLU A 94 -20.67 21.27 -21.26
C GLU A 94 -22.05 20.64 -20.99
N LYS A 95 -23.09 21.47 -20.77
CA LYS A 95 -24.39 20.98 -20.28
C LYS A 95 -25.47 20.87 -21.35
N ASP A 96 -25.50 21.79 -22.31
CA ASP A 96 -26.68 21.98 -23.18
C ASP A 96 -26.36 21.81 -24.68
N ILE A 97 -25.08 21.73 -25.08
CA ILE A 97 -24.72 21.30 -26.44
C ILE A 97 -24.50 19.79 -26.44
N PRO A 98 -25.37 18.98 -27.10
CA PRO A 98 -25.15 17.55 -27.21
C PRO A 98 -23.87 17.32 -28.03
N VAL A 99 -22.85 16.78 -27.37
CA VAL A 99 -21.72 16.16 -28.05
C VAL A 99 -22.32 14.95 -28.79
N ASP A 100 -22.20 14.93 -30.12
CA ASP A 100 -22.38 13.70 -30.89
C ASP A 100 -21.29 12.71 -30.43
N GLU A 101 -21.52 12.04 -29.30
CA GLU A 101 -20.70 10.93 -28.81
C GLU A 101 -21.09 9.64 -29.54
N GLY A 102 -21.00 9.69 -30.87
CA GLY A 102 -20.48 8.55 -31.61
C GLY A 102 -18.95 8.52 -31.41
N PRO A 103 -18.29 7.36 -31.45
CA PRO A 103 -16.85 7.28 -31.30
C PRO A 103 -16.18 7.97 -32.50
N SER A 104 -15.97 9.28 -32.40
CA SER A 104 -15.27 10.08 -33.41
C SER A 104 -13.87 10.46 -32.96
N ASN A 105 -13.25 9.56 -32.21
CA ASN A 105 -11.84 9.27 -32.30
C ASN A 105 -11.78 7.76 -32.58
N PRO A 106 -10.98 7.24 -33.54
CA PRO A 106 -10.44 5.90 -33.33
C PRO A 106 -9.82 5.88 -31.92
N PRO A 107 -9.80 4.74 -31.21
CA PRO A 107 -9.20 4.69 -29.89
C PRO A 107 -7.87 5.45 -29.95
N PRO A 108 -7.50 6.25 -28.94
CA PRO A 108 -6.13 6.73 -28.90
C PRO A 108 -5.25 5.51 -29.17
N GLU A 109 -4.19 5.66 -29.98
CA GLU A 109 -3.08 4.69 -30.02
C GLU A 109 -2.48 4.68 -28.60
N VAL A 110 -3.23 4.09 -27.68
CA VAL A 110 -2.77 3.56 -26.42
C VAL A 110 -2.13 2.28 -26.88
N ASP A 111 -0.84 2.16 -26.64
CA ASP A 111 -0.14 0.91 -26.77
C ASP A 111 -0.83 -0.10 -25.85
N ILE A 112 -1.82 -0.82 -26.39
CA ILE A 112 -2.63 -1.77 -25.62
C ILE A 112 -1.74 -2.88 -25.06
N LEU A 113 -0.56 -3.09 -25.66
CA LEU A 113 0.43 -4.09 -25.29
C LEU A 113 1.26 -3.70 -24.06
N ALA A 114 1.33 -2.41 -23.70
CA ALA A 114 2.13 -1.96 -22.55
C ALA A 114 1.54 -2.37 -21.19
N ASP A 115 0.24 -2.71 -21.14
CA ASP A 115 -0.48 -3.11 -19.92
C ASP A 115 -0.40 -4.63 -19.63
N HIS A 116 0.14 -5.45 -20.55
CA HIS A 116 0.08 -6.92 -20.47
C HIS A 116 1.46 -7.56 -20.34
N ASP A 117 1.56 -8.59 -19.49
CA ASP A 117 2.77 -9.42 -19.38
C ASP A 117 2.90 -10.30 -20.64
N HIS A 118 4.10 -10.40 -21.19
CA HIS A 118 4.41 -11.26 -22.34
C HIS A 118 4.09 -12.75 -22.10
N HIS A 119 3.93 -13.16 -20.83
CA HIS A 119 3.57 -14.52 -20.42
C HIS A 119 2.06 -14.69 -20.17
N GLU A 120 1.25 -13.65 -20.33
CA GLU A 120 -0.20 -13.75 -20.15
C GLU A 120 -0.79 -14.68 -21.23
N ILE A 121 -1.62 -15.63 -20.79
CA ILE A 121 -2.19 -16.67 -21.65
C ILE A 121 -3.61 -16.27 -22.04
N PHE A 122 -3.82 -16.14 -23.35
CA PHE A 122 -5.11 -15.85 -23.95
C PHE A 122 -5.64 -17.08 -24.69
N VAL A 123 -6.97 -17.15 -24.86
CA VAL A 123 -7.52 -18.04 -25.87
C VAL A 123 -7.36 -17.39 -27.25
N TRP A 124 -6.81 -18.13 -28.21
CA TRP A 124 -6.53 -17.69 -29.57
C TRP A 124 -7.27 -18.54 -30.61
N PRO A 125 -7.92 -17.95 -31.65
CA PRO A 125 -8.23 -16.52 -31.83
C PRO A 125 -8.93 -15.89 -30.61
N CYS A 126 -8.78 -14.58 -30.41
CA CYS A 126 -9.38 -13.93 -29.24
C CYS A 126 -10.88 -14.20 -29.15
N ILE A 127 -11.32 -14.64 -27.97
CA ILE A 127 -12.70 -14.96 -27.68
C ILE A 127 -13.16 -14.13 -26.47
N GLY A 128 -14.30 -13.44 -26.61
CA GLY A 128 -14.99 -12.75 -25.55
C GLY A 128 -16.08 -13.63 -24.93
N VAL A 129 -16.29 -13.46 -23.64
CA VAL A 129 -17.40 -14.06 -22.90
C VAL A 129 -18.41 -12.97 -22.57
N LEU A 130 -19.68 -13.22 -22.87
CA LEU A 130 -20.80 -12.34 -22.56
C LEU A 130 -21.79 -13.07 -21.67
N VAL A 131 -22.13 -12.50 -20.51
CA VAL A 131 -23.09 -13.09 -19.56
C VAL A 131 -24.15 -12.08 -19.14
N ASN A 132 -25.20 -12.59 -18.48
CA ASN A 132 -26.38 -11.84 -18.06
C ASN A 132 -27.19 -11.29 -19.25
N ILE A 133 -27.26 -12.06 -20.33
CA ILE A 133 -28.09 -11.74 -21.48
C ILE A 133 -29.56 -11.86 -21.05
N PRO A 134 -30.41 -10.84 -21.26
CA PRO A 134 -31.82 -10.90 -20.94
C PRO A 134 -32.50 -12.07 -21.64
N MET A 135 -33.29 -12.83 -20.89
CA MET A 135 -34.05 -13.98 -21.38
C MET A 135 -35.49 -13.90 -20.92
N GLU A 136 -36.39 -14.38 -21.75
CA GLU A 136 -37.81 -14.51 -21.46
C GLU A 136 -38.16 -16.00 -21.46
N PHE A 137 -39.09 -16.41 -20.60
CA PHE A 137 -39.55 -17.79 -20.56
C PHE A 137 -40.85 -17.91 -21.36
N THR A 138 -40.77 -18.54 -22.52
CA THR A 138 -41.91 -18.70 -23.44
C THR A 138 -42.00 -20.16 -23.86
N GLU A 139 -43.21 -20.72 -23.85
CA GLU A 139 -43.47 -22.09 -24.36
C GLU A 139 -42.57 -23.18 -23.73
N GLY A 140 -42.25 -23.05 -22.44
CA GLY A 140 -41.47 -24.05 -21.71
C GLY A 140 -39.95 -23.98 -21.91
N ARG A 141 -39.42 -22.97 -22.62
CA ARG A 141 -37.98 -22.74 -22.79
C ARG A 141 -37.61 -21.28 -22.56
N TYR A 142 -36.37 -21.05 -22.15
CA TYR A 142 -35.78 -19.71 -22.14
C TYR A 142 -35.40 -19.29 -23.56
N VAL A 143 -35.89 -18.15 -24.01
CA VAL A 143 -35.53 -17.50 -25.27
C VAL A 143 -34.81 -16.19 -24.99
N GLY A 144 -33.87 -15.82 -25.85
CA GLY A 144 -33.08 -14.62 -25.72
C GLY A 144 -32.78 -14.02 -27.09
N LYS A 145 -32.08 -12.88 -27.11
CA LYS A 145 -31.68 -12.21 -28.34
C LYS A 145 -30.87 -13.16 -29.24
N SER A 146 -31.15 -13.11 -30.53
CA SER A 146 -30.44 -13.95 -31.52
C SER A 146 -28.99 -13.51 -31.72
N SER A 147 -28.16 -14.39 -32.28
CA SER A 147 -26.78 -14.07 -32.70
C SER A 147 -26.70 -12.80 -33.55
N CYS A 148 -27.61 -12.63 -34.50
CA CYS A 148 -27.66 -11.47 -35.41
C CYS A 148 -28.00 -10.18 -34.67
N GLU A 149 -28.92 -10.23 -33.70
CA GLU A 149 -29.30 -9.08 -32.89
C GLU A 149 -28.16 -8.63 -31.96
N LEU A 150 -27.50 -9.58 -31.30
CA LEU A 150 -26.36 -9.28 -30.44
C LEU A 150 -25.21 -8.70 -31.28
N LYS A 151 -24.84 -9.35 -32.39
CA LYS A 151 -23.79 -8.86 -33.30
C LYS A 151 -24.10 -7.44 -33.79
N SER A 152 -25.33 -7.15 -34.20
CA SER A 152 -25.75 -5.82 -34.65
C SER A 152 -25.70 -4.78 -33.52
N GLN A 153 -26.04 -5.15 -32.29
CA GLN A 153 -25.93 -4.26 -31.12
C GLN A 153 -24.48 -3.90 -30.79
N PHE A 154 -23.56 -4.85 -30.92
CA PHE A 154 -22.13 -4.62 -30.69
C PHE A 154 -21.47 -3.83 -31.83
N ALA A 155 -21.87 -4.07 -33.08
CA ALA A 155 -21.43 -3.28 -34.22
C ALA A 155 -21.80 -1.79 -34.07
N LYS A 156 -23.03 -1.49 -33.60
CA LYS A 156 -23.45 -0.11 -33.28
C LYS A 156 -22.63 0.53 -32.16
N ARG A 157 -21.98 -0.26 -31.31
CA ARG A 157 -21.10 0.20 -30.23
C ARG A 157 -19.63 0.30 -30.65
N GLY A 158 -19.31 0.06 -31.92
CA GLY A 158 -17.96 0.16 -32.47
C GLY A 158 -17.11 -1.10 -32.30
N PHE A 159 -17.69 -2.25 -31.90
CA PHE A 159 -16.97 -3.52 -31.84
C PHE A 159 -17.12 -4.29 -33.15
N ASN A 160 -16.02 -4.55 -33.84
CA ASN A 160 -15.99 -5.36 -35.06
C ASN A 160 -15.88 -6.87 -34.75
N LEU A 161 -17.01 -7.52 -34.49
CA LEU A 161 -17.07 -8.94 -34.10
C LEU A 161 -17.25 -9.83 -35.34
N THR A 162 -16.55 -10.96 -35.41
CA THR A 162 -16.74 -11.96 -36.47
C THR A 162 -18.02 -12.73 -36.22
N ARG A 163 -18.26 -13.18 -34.98
CA ARG A 163 -19.46 -13.95 -34.60
C ARG A 163 -19.87 -13.71 -33.15
N VAL A 164 -21.16 -13.87 -32.86
CA VAL A 164 -21.68 -13.97 -31.49
C VAL A 164 -22.53 -15.22 -31.39
N GLN A 165 -22.13 -16.16 -30.55
CA GLN A 165 -22.75 -17.48 -30.40
C GLN A 165 -23.35 -17.62 -29.00
N PRO A 166 -24.68 -17.49 -28.84
CA PRO A 166 -25.34 -17.82 -27.60
C PRO A 166 -25.21 -19.30 -27.27
N LEU A 167 -25.01 -19.60 -25.99
CA LEU A 167 -24.92 -20.96 -25.49
C LEU A 167 -26.30 -21.44 -25.08
N TRP A 168 -26.62 -22.68 -25.43
CA TRP A 168 -27.92 -23.31 -25.21
C TRP A 168 -27.77 -24.51 -24.28
N ASN A 169 -28.78 -24.76 -23.46
CA ASN A 169 -28.89 -25.95 -22.61
C ASN A 169 -30.28 -26.59 -22.82
N ALA A 170 -30.56 -27.68 -22.09
CA ALA A 170 -31.83 -28.41 -22.19
C ALA A 170 -33.08 -27.54 -21.87
N GLN A 171 -32.89 -26.41 -21.17
CA GLN A 171 -33.95 -25.47 -20.79
C GLN A 171 -34.07 -24.29 -21.77
N GLY A 172 -33.22 -24.20 -22.81
CA GLY A 172 -33.20 -23.12 -23.78
C GLY A 172 -31.92 -22.27 -23.73
N HIS A 173 -32.05 -20.97 -23.98
CA HIS A 173 -30.94 -20.02 -23.94
C HIS A 173 -30.34 -19.98 -22.52
N SER A 174 -29.01 -20.01 -22.39
CA SER A 174 -28.33 -20.08 -21.08
C SER A 174 -28.03 -18.72 -20.44
N GLY A 175 -28.27 -17.63 -21.17
CA GLY A 175 -27.94 -16.26 -20.74
C GLY A 175 -26.48 -15.90 -20.92
N THR A 176 -25.73 -16.80 -21.55
CA THR A 176 -24.30 -16.66 -21.89
C THR A 176 -24.13 -16.75 -23.40
N ALA A 177 -23.23 -15.95 -23.95
CA ALA A 177 -22.79 -16.05 -25.33
C ALA A 177 -21.28 -15.91 -25.43
N ILE A 178 -20.73 -16.54 -26.45
CA ILE A 178 -19.33 -16.41 -26.85
C ILE A 178 -19.27 -15.38 -27.97
N VAL A 179 -18.28 -14.51 -27.92
CA VAL A 179 -18.01 -13.48 -28.91
C VAL A 179 -16.69 -13.82 -29.58
N GLU A 180 -16.69 -13.98 -30.88
CA GLU A 180 -15.48 -14.24 -31.65
C GLU A 180 -14.99 -12.94 -32.28
N PHE A 181 -13.67 -12.73 -32.19
CA PHE A 181 -12.97 -11.64 -32.83
C PHE A 181 -12.23 -12.15 -34.07
N HIS A 182 -11.62 -11.24 -34.84
CA HIS A 182 -10.72 -11.63 -35.92
C HIS A 182 -9.48 -12.36 -35.36
N SER A 183 -8.90 -13.26 -36.15
CA SER A 183 -7.73 -14.07 -35.78
C SER A 183 -6.39 -13.36 -36.03
N ASP A 184 -6.38 -12.03 -35.96
CA ASP A 184 -5.23 -11.15 -36.21
C ASP A 184 -5.06 -10.14 -35.05
N LEU A 185 -4.00 -9.31 -35.09
CA LEU A 185 -3.79 -8.28 -34.07
C LEU A 185 -4.92 -7.24 -33.99
N SER A 186 -5.67 -7.04 -35.08
CA SER A 186 -6.84 -6.15 -35.09
C SER A 186 -7.97 -6.73 -34.23
N GLY A 187 -8.18 -8.04 -34.32
CA GLY A 187 -9.09 -8.80 -33.47
C GLY A 187 -8.66 -8.78 -32.01
N PHE A 188 -7.36 -8.93 -31.73
CA PHE A 188 -6.81 -8.80 -30.38
C PHE A 188 -7.07 -7.40 -29.79
N THR A 189 -6.74 -6.33 -30.52
CA THR A 189 -6.95 -4.93 -30.09
C THR A 189 -8.43 -4.65 -29.81
N ASN A 190 -9.30 -5.17 -30.66
CA ASN A 190 -10.74 -5.03 -30.50
C ASN A 190 -11.28 -5.84 -29.29
N ALA A 191 -10.74 -7.04 -29.06
CA ALA A 191 -11.06 -7.86 -27.88
C ALA A 191 -10.65 -7.17 -26.57
N MET A 192 -9.45 -6.59 -26.53
CA MET A 192 -8.97 -5.86 -25.36
C MET A 192 -9.77 -4.58 -25.13
N SER A 193 -10.15 -3.88 -26.20
CA SER A 193 -11.06 -2.73 -26.12
C SER A 193 -12.44 -3.14 -25.57
N PHE A 194 -12.95 -4.28 -26.01
CA PHE A 194 -14.19 -4.87 -25.52
C PHE A 194 -14.13 -5.14 -24.01
N GLU A 195 -13.09 -5.79 -23.51
CA GLU A 195 -12.91 -6.00 -22.07
C GLU A 195 -12.77 -4.67 -21.31
N LYS A 196 -11.92 -3.75 -21.78
CA LYS A 196 -11.69 -2.45 -21.11
C LYS A 196 -12.99 -1.64 -20.97
N VAL A 197 -13.87 -1.64 -21.98
CA VAL A 197 -15.16 -0.94 -21.93
C VAL A 197 -16.09 -1.50 -20.85
N TYR A 198 -16.16 -2.84 -20.72
CA TYR A 198 -17.00 -3.47 -19.70
C TYR A 198 -16.38 -3.36 -18.31
N ALA A 199 -15.06 -3.48 -18.19
CA ALA A 199 -14.33 -3.27 -16.94
C ALA A 199 -14.49 -1.83 -16.40
N ALA A 200 -14.36 -0.81 -17.26
CA ALA A 200 -14.53 0.60 -16.88
C ALA A 200 -15.93 0.91 -16.32
N ARG A 201 -16.95 0.14 -16.75
CA ARG A 201 -18.33 0.24 -16.27
C ARG A 201 -18.61 -0.65 -15.04
N ARG A 202 -17.59 -1.29 -14.47
CA ARG A 202 -17.70 -2.30 -13.39
C ARG A 202 -18.57 -3.51 -13.79
N HIS A 203 -18.55 -3.85 -15.07
CA HIS A 203 -19.26 -4.97 -15.68
C HIS A 203 -18.29 -6.04 -16.20
N GLY A 204 -17.08 -6.11 -15.64
CA GLY A 204 -16.08 -7.14 -15.96
C GLY A 204 -16.28 -8.44 -15.17
N LYS A 205 -15.40 -9.42 -15.42
CA LYS A 205 -15.43 -10.75 -14.78
C LYS A 205 -15.42 -10.72 -13.25
N SER A 206 -14.52 -9.92 -12.68
CA SER A 206 -14.38 -9.78 -11.22
C SER A 206 -15.67 -9.27 -10.58
N ASN A 207 -16.39 -8.36 -11.24
CA ASN A 207 -17.68 -7.86 -10.78
C ASN A 207 -18.80 -8.89 -10.95
N TRP A 208 -18.76 -9.68 -12.02
CA TRP A 208 -19.72 -10.76 -12.24
C TRP A 208 -19.68 -11.84 -11.15
N LEU A 209 -18.48 -12.16 -10.63
CA LEU A 209 -18.29 -13.21 -9.63
C LEU A 209 -18.71 -12.81 -8.19
N VAL A 210 -19.02 -11.54 -7.93
CA VAL A 210 -19.47 -11.07 -6.60
C VAL A 210 -20.89 -11.58 -6.31
N LYS A 211 -21.05 -12.36 -5.24
CA LYS A 211 -22.32 -13.05 -4.91
C LYS A 211 -23.44 -12.13 -4.38
N ASN A 212 -23.12 -10.95 -3.84
CA ASN A 212 -24.07 -10.09 -3.12
C ASN A 212 -24.41 -8.75 -3.82
N LEU A 213 -24.14 -8.61 -5.12
CA LEU A 213 -24.51 -7.42 -5.89
C LEU A 213 -25.75 -7.69 -6.76
N LYS A 214 -26.68 -6.74 -6.80
CA LYS A 214 -27.76 -6.73 -7.79
C LYS A 214 -27.14 -6.49 -9.17
N LYS A 215 -27.12 -7.51 -10.01
CA LYS A 215 -26.50 -7.46 -11.34
C LYS A 215 -27.49 -6.87 -12.34
N SER A 216 -27.10 -5.80 -13.03
CA SER A 216 -27.95 -5.15 -14.03
C SER A 216 -27.16 -4.92 -15.32
N GLY A 217 -27.75 -5.28 -16.46
CA GLY A 217 -27.08 -5.17 -17.76
C GLY A 217 -26.09 -6.30 -18.05
N LEU A 218 -25.47 -6.22 -19.22
CA LEU A 218 -24.52 -7.23 -19.71
C LEU A 218 -23.18 -7.13 -18.99
N TYR A 219 -22.54 -8.28 -18.76
CA TYR A 219 -21.17 -8.37 -18.27
C TYR A 219 -20.31 -9.06 -19.32
N ALA A 220 -19.08 -8.59 -19.51
CA ALA A 220 -18.20 -9.16 -20.52
C ALA A 220 -16.72 -9.07 -20.17
N TRP A 221 -15.94 -10.02 -20.69
CA TRP A 221 -14.48 -10.09 -20.57
C TRP A 221 -13.90 -10.91 -21.73
N VAL A 222 -12.58 -10.84 -21.94
CA VAL A 222 -11.86 -11.74 -22.86
C VAL A 222 -11.53 -13.03 -22.13
N ALA A 223 -11.80 -14.16 -22.78
CA ALA A 223 -11.56 -15.49 -22.27
C ALA A 223 -10.06 -15.73 -22.04
N ARG A 224 -9.73 -16.19 -20.83
CA ARG A 224 -8.38 -16.58 -20.43
C ARG A 224 -8.33 -18.06 -20.06
N ALA A 225 -7.17 -18.52 -19.59
CA ALA A 225 -6.93 -19.91 -19.19
C ALA A 225 -7.96 -20.47 -18.22
N ASP A 226 -8.52 -19.65 -17.32
CA ASP A 226 -9.54 -20.07 -16.37
C ASP A 226 -10.92 -20.30 -17.02
N ASP A 227 -11.30 -19.49 -18.01
CA ASP A 227 -12.51 -19.72 -18.83
C ASP A 227 -12.35 -20.96 -19.71
N TYR A 228 -11.17 -21.12 -20.32
CA TYR A 228 -10.84 -22.27 -21.18
C TYR A 228 -10.85 -23.60 -20.43
N ASN A 229 -10.29 -23.63 -19.22
CA ASN A 229 -10.22 -24.82 -18.37
C ASN A 229 -11.48 -25.07 -17.55
N ALA A 230 -12.49 -24.20 -17.64
CA ALA A 230 -13.73 -24.38 -16.90
C ALA A 230 -14.45 -25.67 -17.34
N ASN A 231 -14.86 -26.48 -16.36
CA ASN A 231 -15.64 -27.69 -16.60
C ASN A 231 -17.15 -27.38 -16.67
N ASN A 232 -17.52 -26.56 -17.65
CA ASN A 232 -18.89 -26.14 -17.90
C ASN A 232 -19.10 -25.94 -19.43
N PRO A 233 -20.35 -25.71 -19.89
CA PRO A 233 -20.62 -25.53 -21.31
C PRO A 233 -19.84 -24.37 -21.95
N LEU A 234 -19.51 -23.32 -21.18
CA LEU A 234 -18.68 -22.22 -21.68
C LEU A 234 -17.27 -22.70 -22.03
N GLY A 235 -16.57 -23.34 -21.10
CA GLY A 235 -15.23 -23.87 -21.34
C GLY A 235 -15.20 -24.94 -22.43
N GLU A 236 -16.21 -25.83 -22.49
CA GLU A 236 -16.30 -26.83 -23.56
C GLU A 236 -16.44 -26.19 -24.95
N ASN A 237 -17.24 -25.13 -25.08
CA ASN A 237 -17.40 -24.44 -26.36
C ASN A 237 -16.13 -23.64 -26.71
N ILE A 238 -15.49 -22.98 -25.76
CA ILE A 238 -14.22 -22.25 -25.98
C ILE A 238 -13.14 -23.20 -26.53
N ARG A 239 -13.00 -24.42 -25.96
CA ARG A 239 -12.03 -25.43 -26.42
C ARG A 239 -12.27 -25.95 -27.85
N LYS A 240 -13.48 -25.77 -28.40
CA LYS A 240 -13.80 -26.19 -29.78
C LYS A 240 -13.38 -25.16 -30.83
N ILE A 241 -13.16 -23.90 -30.42
CA ILE A 241 -12.98 -22.77 -31.34
C ILE A 241 -11.70 -21.97 -31.10
N GLY A 242 -10.94 -22.28 -30.05
CA GLY A 242 -9.66 -21.65 -29.76
C GLY A 242 -8.75 -22.53 -28.92
N GLU A 243 -7.50 -22.11 -28.78
CA GLU A 243 -6.45 -22.76 -28.00
C GLU A 243 -5.76 -21.76 -27.08
N LEU A 244 -5.03 -22.24 -26.07
CA LEU A 244 -4.28 -21.36 -25.17
C LEU A 244 -2.93 -20.99 -25.79
N ARG A 245 -2.67 -19.69 -25.93
CA ARG A 245 -1.38 -19.15 -26.39
C ARG A 245 -0.90 -18.03 -25.49
N THR A 246 0.43 -17.88 -25.38
CA THR A 246 1.02 -16.73 -24.68
C THR A 246 0.98 -15.49 -25.57
N LEU A 247 0.92 -14.31 -24.96
CA LEU A 247 1.03 -13.04 -25.67
C LEU A 247 2.35 -12.96 -26.48
N SER A 248 3.45 -13.50 -25.94
CA SER A 248 4.73 -13.58 -26.65
C SER A 248 4.66 -14.43 -27.93
N ASP A 249 3.94 -15.55 -27.92
CA ASP A 249 3.80 -16.40 -29.12
C ASP A 249 2.94 -15.71 -30.18
N ILE A 250 1.83 -15.09 -29.75
CA ILE A 250 0.93 -14.33 -30.63
C ILE A 250 1.68 -13.15 -31.28
N MET A 251 2.42 -12.37 -30.47
CA MET A 251 3.20 -11.24 -30.96
C MET A 251 4.42 -11.68 -31.79
N GLY A 252 5.04 -12.82 -31.44
CA GLY A 252 6.19 -13.38 -32.15
C GLY A 252 5.85 -13.91 -33.53
N GLU A 253 4.67 -14.52 -33.70
CA GLU A 253 4.16 -14.93 -35.01
C GLU A 253 3.71 -13.74 -35.85
N GLU A 254 3.03 -12.75 -35.28
CA GLU A 254 2.62 -11.57 -36.06
C GLU A 254 3.81 -10.66 -36.41
N ALA A 255 4.83 -10.55 -35.57
CA ALA A 255 6.06 -9.82 -35.92
C ALA A 255 6.74 -10.41 -37.17
N ARG A 256 6.57 -11.72 -37.43
CA ARG A 256 7.03 -12.39 -38.66
C ARG A 256 6.15 -12.10 -39.89
N LEU A 257 4.96 -11.52 -39.71
CA LEU A 257 4.01 -11.12 -40.77
C LEU A 257 4.03 -9.60 -41.08
N SER A 258 4.93 -8.84 -40.44
CA SER A 258 5.07 -7.40 -40.68
C SER A 258 6.06 -7.12 -41.81
N TYR A 259 5.61 -6.41 -42.85
CA TYR A 259 6.40 -6.12 -44.04
C TYR A 259 6.87 -4.66 -44.04
N LEU A 260 8.12 -4.45 -44.42
CA LEU A 260 8.68 -3.11 -44.65
C LEU A 260 8.55 -2.77 -46.13
N CYS A 261 8.29 -1.49 -46.43
CA CYS A 261 8.41 -1.00 -47.81
C CYS A 261 9.89 -0.84 -48.17
N PRO A 262 10.45 -1.64 -49.10
CA PRO A 262 11.88 -1.61 -49.44
C PRO A 262 12.32 -0.33 -50.15
N TYR A 263 11.37 0.48 -50.61
CA TYR A 263 11.63 1.69 -51.41
C TYR A 263 11.44 2.99 -50.63
N CYS A 264 11.09 2.94 -49.35
CA CYS A 264 11.01 4.11 -48.47
C CYS A 264 12.27 4.22 -47.60
N PRO A 265 13.02 5.34 -47.63
CA PRO A 265 14.21 5.52 -46.80
C PRO A 265 13.85 5.55 -45.31
N THR A 266 14.81 5.13 -44.50
CA THR A 266 14.79 4.73 -43.08
C THR A 266 14.22 5.73 -42.06
N THR A 267 13.69 6.87 -42.46
CA THR A 267 13.03 7.84 -41.57
C THR A 267 11.52 7.64 -41.41
N SER A 268 10.96 6.57 -41.98
CA SER A 268 9.59 6.10 -41.70
C SER A 268 9.53 4.57 -41.75
N LYS A 269 10.22 3.88 -40.82
CA LYS A 269 10.00 2.44 -40.58
C LYS A 269 8.61 2.25 -39.95
N ARG A 270 7.57 2.32 -40.78
CA ARG A 270 6.25 1.80 -40.43
C ARG A 270 6.24 0.34 -40.84
N ASN A 271 5.98 -0.54 -39.88
CA ASN A 271 5.66 -1.92 -40.17
C ASN A 271 4.27 -1.90 -40.81
N PHE A 272 4.15 -2.43 -42.02
CA PHE A 272 2.88 -2.51 -42.73
C PHE A 272 2.38 -3.95 -42.64
N GLN A 273 1.10 -4.13 -42.31
CA GLN A 273 0.42 -5.38 -42.67
C GLN A 273 0.32 -5.46 -44.20
N PHE A 274 0.17 -6.66 -44.76
CA PHE A 274 0.20 -6.88 -46.22
C PHE A 274 -0.75 -5.92 -46.98
N LYS A 275 -1.99 -5.74 -46.50
CA LYS A 275 -2.99 -4.83 -47.08
C LYS A 275 -2.59 -3.36 -46.98
N ASP A 276 -1.97 -2.97 -45.87
CA ASP A 276 -1.48 -1.61 -45.65
C ASP A 276 -0.24 -1.31 -46.49
N LEU A 277 0.60 -2.31 -46.76
CA LEU A 277 1.76 -2.17 -47.62
C LEU A 277 1.34 -1.96 -49.07
N LEU A 278 0.34 -2.72 -49.52
CA LEU A 278 -0.26 -2.55 -50.85
C LEU A 278 -0.90 -1.16 -50.98
N GLN A 279 -1.66 -0.71 -49.97
CA GLN A 279 -2.26 0.62 -49.96
C GLN A 279 -1.21 1.73 -49.93
N HIS A 280 -0.14 1.56 -49.15
CA HIS A 280 0.99 2.47 -49.08
C HIS A 280 1.70 2.58 -50.44
N ALA A 281 2.06 1.46 -51.04
CA ALA A 281 2.72 1.39 -52.35
C ALA A 281 1.86 2.05 -53.43
N SER A 282 0.56 1.72 -53.47
CA SER A 282 -0.41 2.31 -54.41
C SER A 282 -0.56 3.82 -54.23
N SER A 283 -0.64 4.29 -52.99
CA SER A 283 -0.78 5.73 -52.68
C SER A 283 0.45 6.55 -53.09
N ILE A 284 1.65 5.97 -53.03
CA ILE A 284 2.89 6.63 -53.44
C ILE A 284 3.03 6.61 -54.96
N ALA A 285 2.64 5.50 -55.59
CA ALA A 285 2.59 5.37 -57.04
C ALA A 285 1.70 6.45 -57.68
N SER A 286 0.53 6.73 -57.07
CA SER A 286 -0.45 7.72 -57.56
C SER A 286 -0.28 9.13 -56.98
N CYS A 287 0.85 9.44 -56.33
CA CYS A 287 1.04 10.71 -55.63
C CYS A 287 1.47 11.86 -56.57
N ASP A 288 0.80 13.00 -56.52
CA ASP A 288 1.14 14.21 -57.32
C ASP A 288 2.25 15.09 -56.70
N SER A 289 2.82 14.68 -55.57
CA SER A 289 3.83 15.47 -54.87
C SER A 289 5.13 15.61 -55.67
N LYS A 290 5.70 16.83 -55.67
CA LYS A 290 7.03 17.15 -56.22
C LYS A 290 8.20 16.69 -55.34
N ARG A 291 7.93 16.20 -54.12
CA ARG A 291 8.95 15.73 -53.16
C ARG A 291 9.46 14.30 -53.44
N ARG A 292 8.83 13.55 -54.35
CA ARG A 292 9.18 12.17 -54.69
C ARG A 292 9.61 12.09 -56.15
N THR A 293 10.71 11.37 -56.42
CA THR A 293 11.25 11.26 -57.79
C THR A 293 10.37 10.35 -58.65
N THR A 294 10.48 10.45 -59.97
CA THR A 294 9.83 9.53 -60.92
C THR A 294 10.21 8.07 -60.66
N ARG A 295 11.47 7.83 -60.24
CA ARG A 295 11.97 6.53 -59.83
C ARG A 295 11.26 6.00 -58.58
N ASP A 296 11.05 6.84 -57.57
CA ASP A 296 10.35 6.42 -56.35
C ASP A 296 8.90 6.01 -56.65
N LYS A 297 8.20 6.78 -57.49
CA LYS A 297 6.82 6.45 -57.92
C LYS A 297 6.79 5.16 -58.74
N GLY A 298 7.74 4.97 -59.66
CA GLY A 298 7.87 3.75 -60.46
C GLY A 298 8.13 2.50 -59.61
N ASN A 299 9.00 2.61 -58.60
CA ASN A 299 9.31 1.50 -57.69
C ASN A 299 8.11 1.10 -56.82
N HIS A 300 7.36 2.09 -56.29
CA HIS A 300 6.17 1.81 -55.50
C HIS A 300 5.01 1.30 -56.37
N LEU A 301 4.92 1.69 -57.65
CA LEU A 301 3.95 1.13 -58.61
C LEU A 301 4.26 -0.34 -58.93
N ALA A 302 5.55 -0.68 -59.14
CA ALA A 302 5.98 -2.06 -59.34
C ALA A 302 5.70 -2.92 -58.11
N LEU A 303 5.97 -2.39 -56.90
CA LEU A 303 5.64 -3.05 -55.64
C LEU A 303 4.13 -3.28 -55.48
N ALA A 304 3.30 -2.28 -55.79
CA ALA A 304 1.85 -2.41 -55.72
C ALA A 304 1.34 -3.51 -56.66
N LYS A 305 1.79 -3.54 -57.92
CA LYS A 305 1.44 -4.59 -58.88
C LYS A 305 1.87 -5.98 -58.43
N TYR A 306 3.07 -6.09 -57.86
CA TYR A 306 3.57 -7.35 -57.29
C TYR A 306 2.73 -7.81 -56.10
N LEU A 307 2.34 -6.90 -55.21
CA LEU A 307 1.49 -7.24 -54.07
C LEU A 307 0.05 -7.57 -54.50
N GLU A 308 -0.47 -6.93 -55.56
CA GLU A 308 -1.79 -7.26 -56.15
C GLU A 308 -1.82 -8.68 -56.72
N THR A 309 -0.72 -9.18 -57.29
CA THR A 309 -0.68 -10.56 -57.82
C THR A 309 -0.88 -11.64 -56.75
N TYR A 310 -0.60 -11.35 -55.47
CA TYR A 310 -0.85 -12.30 -54.36
C TYR A 310 -2.25 -12.16 -53.72
N VAL A 311 -3.04 -11.15 -54.08
CA VAL A 311 -4.43 -10.98 -53.60
C VAL A 311 -5.42 -11.81 -54.43
N ILE A 312 -5.00 -12.33 -55.58
CA ILE A 312 -5.88 -13.03 -56.52
C ILE A 312 -5.99 -14.54 -56.25
N ASP A 313 -5.07 -15.14 -55.48
CA ASP A 313 -5.09 -16.58 -55.15
C ASP A 313 -5.32 -16.82 -53.65
N ASP A 314 -6.54 -16.59 -53.18
CA ASP A 314 -7.01 -17.08 -51.87
C ASP A 314 -8.01 -18.23 -52.03
N ASP A 315 -7.76 -19.12 -53.01
CA ASP A 315 -8.36 -20.44 -53.10
C ASP A 315 -7.42 -21.42 -53.80
N CYS A 316 -7.36 -22.65 -53.27
CA CYS A 316 -6.74 -23.87 -53.80
C CYS A 316 -5.28 -24.19 -53.44
N SER A 317 -5.18 -25.04 -52.41
CA SER A 317 -4.29 -26.20 -52.39
C SER A 317 -4.47 -27.08 -53.63
N ALA A 318 -3.45 -27.22 -54.48
CA ALA A 318 -3.08 -28.46 -55.21
C ALA A 318 -1.97 -28.18 -56.24
N MET A 319 -0.88 -28.95 -56.15
CA MET A 319 0.06 -29.15 -57.26
C MET A 319 -0.61 -29.98 -58.36
N PRO A 320 -0.25 -29.78 -59.63
CA PRO A 320 -0.21 -30.87 -60.58
C PRO A 320 1.21 -31.05 -61.13
N SER A 321 1.82 -32.15 -60.72
CA SER A 321 2.69 -32.93 -61.59
C SER A 321 1.83 -33.46 -62.75
N ASP A 322 2.34 -33.46 -63.97
CA ASP A 322 2.23 -34.61 -64.87
C ASP A 322 3.09 -34.42 -66.12
N ASP A 323 3.96 -35.42 -66.30
CA ASP A 323 4.66 -35.77 -67.52
C ASP A 323 3.66 -36.16 -68.63
N LEU A 324 3.88 -35.66 -69.85
CA LEU A 324 3.29 -36.26 -71.04
C LEU A 324 4.41 -36.57 -72.04
N HIS A 325 4.79 -37.85 -72.06
CA HIS A 325 5.44 -38.50 -73.19
C HIS A 325 4.47 -38.53 -74.38
N ILE A 326 4.95 -38.06 -75.53
CA ILE A 326 4.37 -38.32 -76.84
C ILE A 326 5.43 -39.08 -77.63
N ASP A 327 5.29 -40.40 -77.68
CA ASP A 327 5.90 -41.25 -78.69
C ASP A 327 4.78 -42.02 -79.40
N ASP A 328 5.08 -42.39 -80.64
CA ASP A 328 4.32 -43.21 -81.59
C ASP A 328 3.21 -42.52 -82.41
N VAL A 329 3.54 -42.15 -83.65
CA VAL A 329 2.71 -42.54 -84.82
C VAL A 329 3.59 -42.90 -86.03
N ALA A 330 3.59 -44.20 -86.30
CA ALA A 330 3.57 -44.87 -87.61
C ALA A 330 4.64 -44.53 -88.67
N LYS A 331 5.61 -45.44 -88.79
CA LYS A 331 6.32 -45.71 -90.04
C LYS A 331 5.56 -46.83 -90.75
N ALA A 332 4.79 -46.48 -91.78
CA ALA A 332 4.17 -47.44 -92.69
C ALA A 332 5.13 -47.72 -93.87
N GLU A 333 5.17 -49.00 -94.23
CA GLU A 333 5.95 -49.59 -95.30
C GLU A 333 5.62 -48.97 -96.67
N VAL A 334 6.65 -48.71 -97.48
CA VAL A 334 6.50 -48.56 -98.92
C VAL A 334 7.42 -49.56 -99.60
N ASP A 335 6.76 -50.39 -100.41
CA ASP A 335 7.29 -51.42 -101.28
C ASP A 335 8.46 -50.95 -102.16
N LYS A 336 9.42 -51.85 -102.32
CA LYS A 336 10.52 -51.74 -103.28
C LYS A 336 10.04 -52.03 -104.69
N HIS A 337 9.48 -51.06 -105.40
CA HIS A 337 9.37 -51.08 -106.86
C HIS A 337 9.20 -49.65 -107.41
N ALA A 338 10.25 -48.83 -107.42
CA ALA A 338 10.22 -47.53 -108.10
C ALA A 338 11.64 -46.95 -108.32
N GLU A 339 12.55 -47.69 -108.96
CA GLU A 339 13.80 -47.07 -109.45
C GLU A 339 13.64 -46.45 -110.85
N ASP A 340 12.45 -46.55 -111.47
CA ASP A 340 12.17 -45.96 -112.81
C ASP A 340 11.15 -44.80 -112.81
N GLU A 341 10.52 -44.42 -111.68
CA GLU A 341 9.52 -43.33 -111.60
C GLU A 341 10.07 -41.98 -111.09
N HIS A 342 11.29 -41.93 -110.54
CA HIS A 342 11.87 -40.71 -109.94
C HIS A 342 12.37 -39.67 -110.94
N ASP A 343 12.54 -40.08 -112.21
CA ASP A 343 12.93 -39.20 -113.32
C ASP A 343 11.72 -38.65 -114.10
N GLU A 344 10.49 -39.07 -113.75
CA GLU A 344 9.30 -38.54 -114.40
C GLU A 344 9.09 -37.07 -114.01
N MET A 345 9.13 -36.19 -115.00
CA MET A 345 8.90 -34.76 -114.82
C MET A 345 7.41 -34.42 -114.97
N PHE A 346 6.87 -33.82 -113.93
CA PHE A 346 5.52 -33.29 -113.87
C PHE A 346 5.56 -31.79 -114.06
N VAL A 347 4.52 -31.22 -114.63
CA VAL A 347 4.35 -29.76 -114.56
C VAL A 347 3.95 -29.40 -113.13
N TRP A 348 4.71 -28.50 -112.50
CA TRP A 348 4.50 -27.98 -111.16
C TRP A 348 4.15 -26.48 -111.22
N PRO A 349 3.08 -25.98 -110.56
CA PRO A 349 2.12 -26.69 -109.71
C PRO A 349 1.42 -27.84 -110.44
N TRP A 350 1.00 -28.88 -109.71
CA TRP A 350 0.44 -30.10 -110.34
C TRP A 350 -0.74 -29.75 -111.25
N ILE A 351 -0.65 -30.15 -112.52
CA ILE A 351 -1.60 -29.77 -113.55
C ILE A 351 -2.15 -30.99 -114.30
N GLY A 352 -3.47 -31.06 -114.46
CA GLY A 352 -4.19 -31.97 -115.34
C GLY A 352 -4.57 -31.33 -116.68
N ILE A 353 -4.83 -32.17 -117.68
CA ILE A 353 -5.28 -31.79 -119.02
C ILE A 353 -6.59 -32.51 -119.29
N ILE A 354 -7.58 -31.80 -119.86
CA ILE A 354 -8.85 -32.37 -120.32
C ILE A 354 -9.04 -31.98 -121.78
N VAL A 355 -9.17 -32.96 -122.68
CA VAL A 355 -9.47 -32.77 -124.11
C VAL A 355 -10.85 -33.32 -124.47
N ASN A 356 -11.28 -33.08 -125.71
CA ASN A 356 -12.58 -33.48 -126.27
C ASN A 356 -13.78 -32.78 -125.62
N ILE A 357 -13.60 -31.54 -125.14
CA ILE A 357 -14.69 -30.73 -124.60
C ILE A 357 -15.63 -30.35 -125.74
N SER A 358 -16.90 -30.72 -125.64
CA SER A 358 -17.90 -30.40 -126.65
C SER A 358 -17.99 -28.89 -126.89
N THR A 359 -17.81 -28.49 -128.15
CA THR A 359 -17.96 -27.10 -128.60
C THR A 359 -19.14 -26.98 -129.55
N VAL A 360 -19.88 -25.87 -129.45
CA VAL A 360 -21.00 -25.54 -130.33
C VAL A 360 -20.62 -24.29 -131.12
N VAL A 361 -20.85 -24.30 -132.43
CA VAL A 361 -20.66 -23.10 -133.26
C VAL A 361 -21.82 -22.15 -133.01
N LYS A 362 -21.53 -20.98 -132.43
CA LYS A 362 -22.47 -19.85 -132.30
C LYS A 362 -21.85 -18.62 -132.94
N ASP A 363 -22.60 -17.97 -133.82
CA ASP A 363 -22.19 -16.72 -134.50
C ASP A 363 -20.82 -16.81 -135.21
N GLY A 364 -20.52 -17.97 -135.80
CA GLY A 364 -19.26 -18.22 -136.51
C GLY A 364 -18.07 -18.61 -135.63
N HIS A 365 -18.26 -18.70 -134.31
CA HIS A 365 -17.23 -19.06 -133.33
C HIS A 365 -17.56 -20.35 -132.56
N CYS A 366 -16.56 -21.15 -132.25
CA CYS A 366 -16.71 -22.33 -131.38
C CYS A 366 -16.74 -21.91 -129.91
N VAL A 367 -17.87 -22.16 -129.22
CA VAL A 367 -18.03 -21.91 -127.78
C VAL A 367 -18.26 -23.22 -127.02
N GLY A 368 -17.55 -23.40 -125.89
CA GLY A 368 -17.63 -24.59 -125.03
C GLY A 368 -18.15 -24.30 -123.62
N GLU A 369 -18.24 -25.33 -122.78
CA GLU A 369 -18.57 -25.15 -121.35
C GLU A 369 -17.49 -24.32 -120.63
N SER A 370 -17.90 -23.47 -119.70
CA SER A 370 -16.97 -22.66 -118.90
C SER A 370 -16.07 -23.54 -118.02
N GLY A 371 -14.81 -23.17 -117.85
CA GLY A 371 -13.87 -23.87 -116.96
C GLY A 371 -14.38 -24.01 -115.52
N SER A 372 -15.13 -23.04 -114.97
CA SER A 372 -15.72 -23.15 -113.63
C SER A 372 -16.72 -24.30 -113.50
N LYS A 373 -17.52 -24.56 -114.54
CA LYS A 373 -18.47 -25.68 -114.57
C LYS A 373 -17.74 -27.02 -114.55
N LEU A 374 -16.68 -27.15 -115.36
CA LEU A 374 -15.79 -28.32 -115.35
C LEU A 374 -15.10 -28.50 -114.00
N ARG A 375 -14.61 -27.42 -113.38
CA ARG A 375 -14.03 -27.46 -112.04
C ARG A 375 -15.02 -28.01 -111.01
N ASP A 376 -16.25 -27.52 -111.01
CA ASP A 376 -17.26 -27.94 -110.02
C ASP A 376 -17.70 -29.41 -110.23
N GLN A 377 -17.74 -29.88 -111.49
CA GLN A 377 -17.93 -31.30 -111.81
C GLN A 377 -16.78 -32.18 -111.30
N LEU A 378 -15.53 -31.77 -111.51
CA LEU A 378 -14.36 -32.49 -111.03
C LEU A 378 -14.27 -32.48 -109.49
N THR A 379 -14.67 -31.38 -108.84
CA THR A 379 -14.79 -31.30 -107.39
C THR A 379 -15.83 -32.27 -106.86
N THR A 380 -17.00 -32.38 -107.51
CA THR A 380 -18.05 -33.34 -107.15
C THR A 380 -17.58 -34.79 -107.30
N ARG A 381 -16.65 -35.06 -108.22
CA ARG A 381 -15.99 -36.36 -108.39
C ARG A 381 -14.84 -36.62 -107.40
N GLY A 382 -14.56 -35.69 -106.49
CA GLY A 382 -13.56 -35.84 -105.43
C GLY A 382 -12.14 -35.37 -105.81
N PHE A 383 -11.92 -34.86 -107.03
CA PHE A 383 -10.58 -34.47 -107.48
C PHE A 383 -10.11 -33.10 -106.96
N SER A 384 -11.00 -32.30 -106.36
CA SER A 384 -10.67 -31.03 -105.69
C SER A 384 -9.68 -30.10 -106.44
N PRO A 385 -9.88 -29.80 -107.74
CA PRO A 385 -9.01 -28.87 -108.46
C PRO A 385 -9.15 -27.44 -107.92
N THR A 386 -8.05 -26.70 -107.88
CA THR A 386 -8.05 -25.28 -107.47
C THR A 386 -8.61 -24.39 -108.57
N ARG A 387 -8.36 -24.73 -109.84
CA ARG A 387 -8.83 -23.97 -111.00
C ARG A 387 -8.92 -24.83 -112.25
N VAL A 388 -9.84 -24.53 -113.18
CA VAL A 388 -9.86 -25.12 -114.53
C VAL A 388 -9.93 -23.99 -115.56
N ARG A 389 -9.01 -23.99 -116.52
CA ARG A 389 -8.87 -22.97 -117.58
C ARG A 389 -9.10 -23.61 -118.94
N THR A 390 -10.13 -23.17 -119.66
CA THR A 390 -10.31 -23.55 -121.07
C THR A 390 -9.30 -22.82 -121.95
N LEU A 391 -8.78 -23.48 -122.97
CA LEU A 391 -7.82 -22.90 -123.92
C LEU A 391 -8.54 -22.44 -125.20
N TRP A 392 -7.99 -21.41 -125.85
CA TRP A 392 -8.64 -20.70 -126.96
C TRP A 392 -7.66 -20.39 -128.09
N ASN A 393 -8.02 -20.70 -129.35
CA ASN A 393 -7.25 -20.40 -130.56
C ASN A 393 -7.89 -19.24 -131.33
N LEU A 394 -7.21 -18.09 -131.53
CA LEU A 394 -7.61 -17.00 -132.44
C LEU A 394 -9.13 -16.65 -132.46
N HIS A 395 -9.82 -16.77 -131.31
CA HIS A 395 -11.25 -16.54 -131.02
C HIS A 395 -12.19 -17.77 -130.95
N ASP A 396 -11.68 -18.99 -131.06
CA ASP A 396 -12.43 -20.24 -130.92
C ASP A 396 -11.96 -21.08 -129.73
N HIS A 397 -12.91 -21.69 -129.01
CA HIS A 397 -12.62 -22.63 -127.92
C HIS A 397 -11.91 -23.87 -128.48
N SER A 398 -10.72 -24.21 -127.96
CA SER A 398 -9.87 -25.26 -128.55
C SER A 398 -10.36 -26.68 -128.29
N GLY A 399 -11.40 -26.84 -127.47
CA GLY A 399 -11.87 -28.16 -127.00
C GLY A 399 -11.00 -28.74 -125.88
N THR A 400 -10.08 -27.95 -125.34
CA THR A 400 -9.16 -28.39 -124.29
C THR A 400 -9.17 -27.45 -123.09
N ALA A 401 -8.99 -28.02 -121.90
CA ALA A 401 -8.82 -27.27 -120.66
C ALA A 401 -7.64 -27.81 -119.84
N ILE A 402 -7.08 -26.92 -119.03
CA ILE A 402 -6.04 -27.21 -118.05
C ILE A 402 -6.65 -27.16 -116.66
N VAL A 403 -6.37 -28.17 -115.84
CA VAL A 403 -6.85 -28.34 -114.47
C VAL A 403 -5.67 -28.09 -113.53
N GLU A 404 -5.74 -27.08 -112.66
CA GLU A 404 -4.71 -26.81 -111.66
C GLU A 404 -5.11 -27.45 -110.32
N PHE A 405 -4.14 -28.04 -109.61
CA PHE A 405 -4.30 -28.57 -108.26
C PHE A 405 -3.50 -27.74 -107.24
N LYS A 406 -3.57 -28.11 -105.94
CA LYS A 406 -2.76 -27.47 -104.88
C LYS A 406 -1.27 -27.74 -105.09
N THR A 407 -0.37 -26.93 -104.53
CA THR A 407 1.08 -27.10 -104.67
C THR A 407 1.71 -28.10 -103.70
N ASP A 408 0.95 -28.56 -102.70
CA ASP A 408 1.39 -29.52 -101.68
C ASP A 408 1.19 -30.98 -102.13
N TRP A 409 1.59 -31.93 -101.29
CA TRP A 409 1.39 -33.35 -101.55
C TRP A 409 -0.09 -33.76 -101.67
N SER A 410 -1.01 -33.02 -101.04
CA SER A 410 -2.44 -33.26 -101.24
C SER A 410 -2.89 -32.93 -102.66
N GLY A 411 -2.31 -31.88 -103.25
CA GLY A 411 -2.52 -31.53 -104.66
C GLY A 411 -1.99 -32.60 -105.61
N PHE A 412 -0.82 -33.20 -105.30
CA PHE A 412 -0.25 -34.29 -106.08
C PHE A 412 -1.16 -35.52 -106.07
N ILE A 413 -1.61 -35.93 -104.89
CA ILE A 413 -2.52 -37.08 -104.71
C ILE A 413 -3.82 -36.87 -105.50
N ASN A 414 -4.37 -35.66 -105.45
CA ASN A 414 -5.58 -35.30 -106.18
C ASN A 414 -5.37 -35.34 -107.71
N ALA A 415 -4.24 -34.83 -108.20
CA ALA A 415 -3.87 -34.88 -109.61
C ALA A 415 -3.72 -36.34 -110.10
N MET A 416 -2.99 -37.18 -109.36
CA MET A 416 -2.81 -38.59 -109.69
C MET A 416 -4.12 -39.37 -109.64
N SER A 417 -5.00 -39.07 -108.68
CA SER A 417 -6.33 -39.68 -108.60
C SER A 417 -7.21 -39.30 -109.79
N PHE A 418 -7.11 -38.05 -110.25
CA PHE A 418 -7.77 -37.56 -111.46
C PHE A 418 -7.31 -38.35 -112.69
N GLU A 419 -6.01 -38.47 -112.94
CA GLU A 419 -5.47 -39.25 -114.06
C GLU A 419 -5.90 -40.73 -114.00
N LYS A 420 -5.75 -41.37 -112.84
CA LYS A 420 -6.12 -42.78 -112.65
C LYS A 420 -7.59 -43.04 -112.96
N ALA A 421 -8.49 -42.13 -112.60
CA ALA A 421 -9.92 -42.29 -112.85
C ALA A 421 -10.27 -42.27 -114.35
N TYR A 422 -9.64 -41.38 -115.13
CA TYR A 422 -9.85 -41.31 -116.57
C TYR A 422 -9.17 -42.47 -117.29
N VAL A 423 -7.97 -42.88 -116.86
CA VAL A 423 -7.31 -44.09 -117.37
C VAL A 423 -8.15 -45.34 -117.12
N ALA A 424 -8.71 -45.51 -115.92
CA ALA A 424 -9.57 -46.65 -115.57
C ALA A 424 -10.88 -46.70 -116.37
N SER A 425 -11.33 -45.55 -116.89
CA SER A 425 -12.52 -45.44 -117.74
C SER A 425 -12.20 -45.54 -119.24
N HIS A 426 -10.97 -45.94 -119.61
CA HIS A 426 -10.48 -45.94 -121.00
C HIS A 426 -10.47 -44.55 -121.68
N HIS A 427 -10.41 -43.50 -120.87
CA HIS A 427 -10.38 -42.10 -121.29
C HIS A 427 -9.06 -41.40 -120.94
N GLY A 428 -7.97 -42.15 -120.84
CA GLY A 428 -6.62 -41.63 -120.61
C GLY A 428 -5.93 -41.13 -121.89
N LYS A 429 -4.74 -40.53 -121.76
CA LYS A 429 -3.94 -40.01 -122.87
C LYS A 429 -3.67 -41.03 -123.99
N SER A 430 -3.32 -42.26 -123.62
CA SER A 430 -3.03 -43.34 -124.57
C SER A 430 -4.24 -43.66 -125.46
N HIS A 431 -5.44 -43.64 -124.88
CA HIS A 431 -6.69 -43.90 -125.59
C HIS A 431 -7.07 -42.69 -126.47
N TRP A 432 -6.78 -41.46 -126.02
CA TRP A 432 -6.95 -40.26 -126.84
C TRP A 432 -6.07 -40.27 -128.10
N LEU A 433 -4.89 -40.87 -128.06
CA LEU A 433 -3.95 -40.91 -129.19
C LEU A 433 -4.18 -42.10 -130.15
N ALA A 434 -5.07 -43.04 -129.82
CA ALA A 434 -5.38 -44.17 -130.71
C ALA A 434 -6.22 -43.74 -131.93
N GLU A 435 -5.98 -44.36 -133.10
CA GLU A 435 -6.57 -43.96 -134.41
C GLU A 435 -7.90 -44.65 -134.77
N ASN A 436 -8.38 -45.66 -134.01
CA ASN A 436 -9.45 -46.57 -134.48
C ASN A 436 -10.74 -46.65 -133.63
N GLU A 437 -11.08 -45.62 -132.84
CA GLU A 437 -12.35 -45.59 -132.08
C GLU A 437 -13.04 -44.21 -132.18
N GLU A 438 -14.38 -44.20 -132.24
CA GLU A 438 -15.19 -42.98 -132.13
C GLU A 438 -15.05 -42.39 -130.71
N LYS A 439 -14.58 -41.14 -130.61
CA LYS A 439 -14.29 -40.47 -129.33
C LYS A 439 -15.50 -39.66 -128.87
N SER A 440 -16.29 -40.20 -127.95
CA SER A 440 -17.55 -39.58 -127.49
C SER A 440 -17.46 -38.80 -126.17
N ASP A 441 -16.51 -39.16 -125.28
CA ASP A 441 -16.40 -38.62 -123.91
C ASP A 441 -15.15 -37.76 -123.69
N LEU A 442 -15.04 -37.12 -122.52
CA LEU A 442 -13.87 -36.34 -122.10
C LEU A 442 -12.67 -37.25 -121.82
N TYR A 443 -11.49 -36.87 -122.30
CA TYR A 443 -10.24 -37.56 -121.99
C TYR A 443 -9.36 -36.70 -121.11
N ALA A 444 -8.68 -37.32 -120.15
CA ALA A 444 -7.85 -36.57 -119.22
C ALA A 444 -6.64 -37.33 -118.68
N TRP A 445 -5.60 -36.57 -118.35
CA TRP A 445 -4.34 -37.05 -117.77
C TRP A 445 -3.62 -35.93 -117.03
N VAL A 446 -2.58 -36.25 -116.27
CA VAL A 446 -1.73 -35.24 -115.61
C VAL A 446 -0.59 -34.85 -116.54
N ALA A 447 -0.33 -33.55 -116.66
CA ALA A 447 0.63 -32.98 -117.59
C ALA A 447 2.06 -33.43 -117.26
N ARG A 448 2.71 -34.07 -118.23
CA ARG A 448 4.12 -34.50 -118.17
C ARG A 448 5.02 -33.70 -119.10
N ALA A 449 6.30 -34.06 -119.14
CA ALA A 449 7.31 -33.42 -119.98
C ALA A 449 6.91 -33.33 -121.47
N ASP A 450 6.27 -34.35 -122.01
CA ASP A 450 5.87 -34.39 -123.41
C ASP A 450 4.70 -33.41 -123.70
N ASP A 451 3.74 -33.28 -122.79
CA ASP A 451 2.69 -32.26 -122.87
C ASP A 451 3.29 -30.86 -122.78
N TYR A 452 4.20 -30.64 -121.83
CA TYR A 452 4.87 -29.37 -121.60
C TYR A 452 5.72 -28.93 -122.80
N ASN A 453 6.40 -29.87 -123.45
CA ASN A 453 7.27 -29.61 -124.60
C ASN A 453 6.54 -29.63 -125.95
N SER A 454 5.25 -29.98 -125.98
CA SER A 454 4.49 -30.00 -127.22
C SER A 454 4.39 -28.62 -127.87
N ASP A 455 4.50 -28.58 -129.20
CA ASP A 455 4.37 -27.37 -130.01
C ASP A 455 2.91 -27.13 -130.41
N ASN A 456 2.07 -26.99 -129.39
CA ASN A 456 0.64 -26.71 -129.53
C ASN A 456 0.19 -25.78 -128.40
N ILE A 457 -1.09 -25.39 -128.42
CA ILE A 457 -1.67 -24.50 -127.41
C ILE A 457 -1.56 -25.05 -125.98
N MET A 458 -1.52 -26.37 -125.81
CA MET A 458 -1.33 -27.03 -124.50
C MET A 458 0.06 -26.75 -123.96
N GLY A 459 1.10 -27.11 -124.72
CA GLY A 459 2.48 -26.90 -124.30
C GLY A 459 2.79 -25.42 -124.05
N GLU A 460 2.32 -24.51 -124.92
CA GLU A 460 2.51 -23.07 -124.71
C GLU A 460 1.83 -22.58 -123.42
N SER A 461 0.65 -23.09 -123.10
CA SER A 461 -0.08 -22.71 -121.91
C SER A 461 0.55 -23.29 -120.64
N LEU A 462 1.05 -24.53 -120.66
CA LEU A 462 1.74 -25.17 -119.54
C LEU A 462 3.03 -24.41 -119.17
N ARG A 463 3.83 -24.01 -120.17
CA ARG A 463 5.06 -23.20 -119.98
C ARG A 463 4.81 -21.82 -119.36
N LYS A 464 3.59 -21.29 -119.43
CA LYS A 464 3.21 -19.99 -118.82
C LYS A 464 2.83 -20.10 -117.35
N ILE A 465 2.41 -21.27 -116.88
CA ILE A 465 1.76 -21.43 -115.57
C ILE A 465 2.49 -22.39 -114.62
N GLY A 466 3.46 -23.16 -115.12
CA GLY A 466 4.25 -24.07 -114.31
C GLY A 466 5.60 -24.38 -114.95
N ASP A 467 6.44 -25.06 -114.18
CA ASP A 467 7.76 -25.54 -114.57
C ASP A 467 7.78 -27.07 -114.48
N LEU A 468 8.65 -27.73 -115.25
CA LEU A 468 8.88 -29.17 -115.06
C LEU A 468 9.69 -29.42 -113.79
N ARG A 469 9.17 -30.27 -112.90
CA ARG A 469 9.85 -30.73 -111.68
C ARG A 469 9.70 -32.22 -111.51
N THR A 470 10.68 -32.84 -110.88
CA THR A 470 10.56 -34.23 -110.38
C THR A 470 9.93 -34.23 -108.99
N ILE A 471 9.38 -35.37 -108.57
CA ILE A 471 8.93 -35.59 -107.20
C ILE A 471 10.09 -35.39 -106.20
N SER A 472 11.29 -35.84 -106.58
CA SER A 472 12.53 -35.70 -105.80
C SER A 472 12.88 -34.25 -105.50
N ASP A 473 12.76 -33.34 -106.48
CA ASP A 473 13.04 -31.91 -106.31
C ASP A 473 12.12 -31.28 -105.24
N VAL A 474 10.82 -31.60 -105.30
CA VAL A 474 9.81 -31.07 -104.37
C VAL A 474 10.03 -31.64 -102.96
N MET A 475 10.35 -32.93 -102.84
CA MET A 475 10.66 -33.58 -101.56
C MET A 475 11.92 -32.99 -100.90
N GLU A 476 12.99 -32.79 -101.67
CA GLU A 476 14.25 -32.29 -101.13
C GLU A 476 14.13 -30.81 -100.69
N GLU A 477 13.36 -29.99 -101.40
CA GLU A 477 13.07 -28.60 -101.02
C GLU A 477 12.32 -28.52 -99.68
N GLU A 478 11.31 -29.37 -99.49
CA GLU A 478 10.54 -29.43 -98.24
C GLU A 478 11.39 -29.97 -97.07
N ALA A 479 12.18 -31.02 -97.29
CA ALA A 479 13.11 -31.55 -96.30
C ALA A 479 14.15 -30.50 -95.87
N ARG A 480 14.68 -29.69 -96.80
CA ARG A 480 15.59 -28.58 -96.49
C ARG A 480 14.93 -27.51 -95.61
N LYS A 481 13.69 -27.12 -95.90
CA LYS A 481 12.92 -26.14 -95.10
C LYS A 481 12.72 -26.65 -93.68
N THR A 482 12.29 -27.91 -93.53
CA THR A 482 12.09 -28.55 -92.22
C THR A 482 13.40 -28.66 -91.43
N LYS A 483 14.49 -29.09 -92.07
CA LYS A 483 15.82 -29.19 -91.42
C LYS A 483 16.31 -27.84 -90.91
N LYS A 484 16.10 -26.75 -91.67
CA LYS A 484 16.47 -25.39 -91.27
C LYS A 484 15.66 -24.94 -90.05
N LEU A 485 14.36 -25.23 -90.02
CA LEU A 485 13.51 -24.90 -88.87
C LEU A 485 13.97 -25.64 -87.61
N VAL A 486 14.22 -26.95 -87.72
CA VAL A 486 14.72 -27.76 -86.59
C VAL A 486 16.03 -27.19 -86.07
N SER A 487 16.99 -26.87 -86.95
CA SER A 487 18.28 -26.29 -86.54
C SER A 487 18.12 -24.96 -85.78
N ASN A 488 17.26 -24.07 -86.24
CA ASN A 488 17.01 -22.80 -85.56
C ASN A 488 16.38 -23.00 -84.17
N LEU A 489 15.44 -23.94 -84.05
CA LEU A 489 14.80 -24.27 -82.78
C LEU A 489 15.81 -24.91 -81.81
N THR A 490 16.66 -25.82 -82.28
CA THR A 490 17.73 -26.42 -81.46
C THR A 490 18.66 -25.35 -80.89
N SER A 491 19.15 -24.42 -81.72
CA SER A 491 20.01 -23.33 -81.24
C SER A 491 19.29 -22.41 -80.24
N ALA A 492 17.98 -22.18 -80.41
CA ALA A 492 17.20 -21.40 -79.44
C ALA A 492 17.05 -22.13 -78.09
N ILE A 493 16.83 -23.46 -78.12
CA ILE A 493 16.76 -24.30 -76.92
C ILE A 493 18.10 -24.28 -76.19
N GLU A 494 19.21 -24.47 -76.90
CA GLU A 494 20.56 -24.42 -76.32
C GLU A 494 20.85 -23.09 -75.63
N ALA A 495 20.50 -21.96 -76.26
CA ALA A 495 20.66 -20.63 -75.66
C ALA A 495 19.81 -20.46 -74.39
N LYS A 496 18.59 -21.00 -74.37
CA LYS A 496 17.73 -20.97 -73.18
C LYS A 496 18.25 -21.84 -72.05
N ASN A 497 18.78 -23.02 -72.37
CA ASN A 497 19.41 -23.91 -71.38
C ASN A 497 20.64 -23.25 -70.76
N LEU A 498 21.46 -22.56 -71.55
CA LEU A 498 22.61 -21.83 -71.03
C LEU A 498 22.20 -20.70 -70.07
N HIS A 499 21.16 -19.94 -70.44
CA HIS A 499 20.61 -18.89 -69.57
C HIS A 499 20.02 -19.45 -68.27
N LEU A 500 19.40 -20.63 -68.33
CA LEU A 500 18.88 -21.32 -67.14
C LEU A 500 20.01 -21.68 -66.17
N LEU A 501 21.11 -22.26 -66.67
CA LEU A 501 22.29 -22.56 -65.85
C LEU A 501 22.91 -21.30 -65.20
N GLU A 502 22.96 -20.19 -65.94
CA GLU A 502 23.44 -18.91 -65.40
C GLU A 502 22.54 -18.42 -64.25
N MET A 503 21.23 -18.52 -64.42
CA MET A 503 20.26 -18.13 -63.39
C MET A 503 20.32 -19.04 -62.15
N GLU A 504 20.49 -20.35 -62.34
CA GLU A 504 20.71 -21.28 -61.22
C GLU A 504 21.98 -20.95 -60.43
N SER A 505 23.07 -20.60 -61.13
CA SER A 505 24.32 -20.17 -60.48
C SER A 505 24.12 -18.91 -59.64
N LYS A 506 23.48 -17.88 -60.23
CA LYS A 506 23.13 -16.64 -59.53
C LYS A 506 22.24 -16.90 -58.32
N PHE A 507 21.25 -17.77 -58.45
CA PHE A 507 20.37 -18.14 -57.34
C PHE A 507 21.17 -18.75 -56.17
N LYS A 508 22.05 -19.72 -56.43
CA LYS A 508 22.91 -20.33 -55.40
C LYS A 508 23.83 -19.31 -54.71
N GLU A 509 24.37 -18.36 -55.46
CA GLU A 509 25.20 -17.28 -54.91
C GLU A 509 24.39 -16.35 -53.99
N THR A 510 23.19 -15.96 -54.42
CA THR A 510 22.28 -15.14 -53.60
C THR A 510 21.81 -15.87 -52.36
N GLU A 511 21.51 -17.16 -52.46
CA GLU A 511 21.12 -18.01 -51.33
C GLU A 511 22.25 -18.08 -50.29
N SER A 512 23.48 -18.27 -50.74
CA SER A 512 24.67 -18.33 -49.86
C SER A 512 24.88 -17.01 -49.13
N SER A 513 24.75 -15.89 -49.85
CA SER A 513 24.86 -14.54 -49.28
C SER A 513 23.75 -14.26 -48.26
N LEU A 514 22.51 -14.68 -48.54
CA LEU A 514 21.39 -14.53 -47.62
C LEU A 514 21.58 -15.34 -46.34
N ARG A 515 22.07 -16.59 -46.45
CA ARG A 515 22.41 -17.43 -45.29
C ARG A 515 23.46 -16.75 -44.40
N GLN A 516 24.49 -16.16 -44.99
CA GLN A 516 25.51 -15.44 -44.23
C GLN A 516 24.92 -14.23 -43.49
N LEU A 517 24.08 -13.42 -44.15
CA LEU A 517 23.43 -12.27 -43.51
C LEU A 517 22.50 -12.70 -42.36
N ILE A 518 21.82 -13.84 -42.48
CA ILE A 518 21.01 -14.39 -41.39
C ILE A 518 21.88 -14.74 -40.19
N MET A 519 23.02 -15.41 -40.42
CA MET A 519 23.97 -15.75 -39.35
C MET A 519 24.53 -14.50 -38.66
N GLU A 520 24.90 -13.48 -39.42
CA GLU A 520 25.38 -12.20 -38.87
C GLU A 520 24.28 -11.47 -38.07
N LYS A 521 23.05 -11.46 -38.59
CA LYS A 521 21.88 -10.89 -37.89
C LYS A 521 21.66 -11.59 -36.55
N ASP A 522 21.68 -12.91 -36.54
CA ASP A 522 21.45 -13.70 -35.33
C ASP A 522 22.58 -13.53 -34.30
N SER A 523 23.84 -13.45 -34.77
CA SER A 523 25.00 -13.11 -33.93
C SER A 523 24.86 -11.74 -33.26
N ILE A 524 24.44 -10.71 -34.02
CA ILE A 524 24.21 -9.36 -33.49
C ILE A 524 23.06 -9.37 -32.47
N HIS A 525 21.96 -10.06 -32.77
CA HIS A 525 20.85 -10.18 -31.83
C HIS A 525 21.25 -10.88 -30.53
N GLN A 526 22.08 -11.92 -30.61
CA GLN A 526 22.59 -12.61 -29.44
C GLN A 526 23.45 -11.67 -28.57
N ALA A 527 24.39 -10.95 -29.17
CA ALA A 527 25.24 -9.99 -28.45
C ALA A 527 24.40 -8.88 -27.78
N TYR A 528 23.40 -8.34 -28.49
CA TYR A 528 22.48 -7.35 -27.94
C TYR A 528 21.69 -7.90 -26.74
N ASN A 529 21.16 -9.12 -26.84
CA ASN A 529 20.43 -9.77 -25.76
C ASN A 529 21.32 -10.05 -24.53
N GLU A 530 22.59 -10.40 -24.75
CA GLU A 530 23.57 -10.56 -23.66
C GLU A 530 23.87 -9.24 -22.95
N GLU A 531 24.01 -8.14 -23.70
CA GLU A 531 24.18 -6.81 -23.10
C GLU A 531 22.94 -6.34 -22.32
N ILE A 532 21.72 -6.59 -22.82
CA ILE A 532 20.50 -6.34 -22.05
C ILE A 532 20.53 -7.12 -20.73
N LYS A 533 20.86 -8.41 -20.78
CA LYS A 533 20.94 -9.24 -19.56
C LYS A 533 21.93 -8.68 -18.55
N LYS A 534 23.11 -8.21 -19.00
CA LYS A 534 24.11 -7.57 -18.13
C LYS A 534 23.58 -6.29 -17.50
N ILE A 535 22.93 -5.42 -18.29
CA ILE A 535 22.33 -4.17 -17.81
C ILE A 535 21.26 -4.48 -16.76
N GLU A 536 20.36 -5.42 -17.05
CA GLU A 536 19.32 -5.81 -16.11
C GLU A 536 19.88 -6.45 -14.83
N SER A 537 20.89 -7.32 -14.92
CA SER A 537 21.54 -7.87 -13.74
C SER A 537 22.20 -6.80 -12.90
N GLY A 538 22.90 -5.84 -13.54
CA GLY A 538 23.51 -4.71 -12.85
C GLY A 538 22.48 -3.83 -12.15
N ALA A 539 21.35 -3.55 -12.80
CA ALA A 539 20.24 -2.82 -12.21
C ALA A 539 19.64 -3.56 -11.00
N ARG A 540 19.37 -4.87 -11.13
CA ARG A 540 18.85 -5.71 -10.03
C ARG A 540 19.80 -5.72 -8.84
N ASP A 541 21.10 -5.83 -9.07
CA ASP A 541 22.11 -5.82 -8.00
C ASP A 541 22.23 -4.44 -7.34
N HIS A 542 22.15 -3.36 -8.12
CA HIS A 542 22.11 -1.99 -7.59
C HIS A 542 20.89 -1.77 -6.69
N PHE A 543 19.70 -2.19 -7.13
CA PHE A 543 18.50 -2.12 -6.30
C PHE A 543 18.61 -2.99 -5.05
N ARG A 544 19.13 -4.22 -5.16
CA ARG A 544 19.35 -5.09 -3.99
C ARG A 544 20.25 -4.42 -2.95
N LYS A 545 21.31 -3.74 -3.40
CA LYS A 545 22.20 -2.97 -2.53
C LYS A 545 21.47 -1.81 -1.84
N ILE A 546 20.69 -1.01 -2.60
CA ILE A 546 19.88 0.08 -2.03
C ILE A 546 18.93 -0.45 -0.96
N PHE A 547 18.23 -1.55 -1.21
CA PHE A 547 17.30 -2.13 -0.24
C PHE A 547 18.03 -2.61 1.03
N SER A 548 19.16 -3.31 0.87
CA SER A 548 19.97 -3.76 2.01
C SER A 548 20.47 -2.58 2.84
N ASP A 549 20.97 -1.52 2.21
CA ASP A 549 21.47 -0.34 2.91
C ASP A 549 20.33 0.44 3.58
N HIS A 550 19.16 0.53 2.93
CA HIS A 550 17.96 1.12 3.53
C HIS A 550 17.47 0.33 4.76
N GLU A 551 17.50 -1.00 4.72
CA GLU A 551 17.13 -1.86 5.84
C GLU A 551 18.11 -1.71 7.03
N LYS A 552 19.42 -1.62 6.75
CA LYS A 552 20.44 -1.32 7.76
C LYS A 552 20.20 0.05 8.40
N LEU A 553 19.98 1.08 7.59
CA LEU A 553 19.74 2.43 8.07
C LEU A 553 18.45 2.51 8.90
N LYS A 554 17.39 1.84 8.45
CA LYS A 554 16.14 1.71 9.21
C LYS A 554 16.38 1.06 10.58
N SER A 555 17.13 -0.03 10.63
CA SER A 555 17.47 -0.72 11.88
C SER A 555 18.29 0.18 12.83
N GLN A 556 19.22 0.98 12.28
CA GLN A 556 19.98 1.98 13.04
C GLN A 556 19.08 3.07 13.61
N LEU A 557 18.17 3.63 12.80
CA LEU A 557 17.20 4.64 13.24
C LEU A 557 16.27 4.10 14.33
N GLU A 558 15.78 2.87 14.19
CA GLU A 558 14.95 2.22 15.20
C GLU A 558 15.72 1.97 16.50
N SER A 559 17.03 1.66 16.41
CA SER A 559 17.90 1.56 17.60
C SER A 559 18.07 2.91 18.28
N GLN A 560 18.40 3.97 17.52
CA GLN A 560 18.57 5.32 18.06
C GLN A 560 17.26 5.85 18.68
N LYS A 561 16.12 5.59 18.04
CA LYS A 561 14.81 5.95 18.59
C LYS A 561 14.58 5.29 19.96
N ARG A 562 14.85 3.99 20.09
CA ARG A 562 14.71 3.28 21.37
C ARG A 562 15.65 3.81 22.45
N GLU A 563 16.89 4.16 22.08
CA GLU A 563 17.85 4.77 23.01
C GLU A 563 17.34 6.14 23.50
N LEU A 564 16.81 6.97 22.60
CA LEU A 564 16.24 8.27 22.96
C LEU A 564 14.98 8.13 23.82
N GLU A 565 14.12 7.15 23.55
CA GLU A 565 12.95 6.85 24.39
C GLU A 565 13.36 6.44 25.81
N LEU A 566 14.36 5.56 25.94
CA LEU A 566 14.93 5.16 27.24
C LEU A 566 15.53 6.37 27.97
N ARG A 567 16.29 7.21 27.26
CA ARG A 567 16.88 8.42 27.82
C ARG A 567 15.81 9.42 28.26
N GLY A 568 14.70 9.52 27.52
CA GLY A 568 13.53 10.30 27.89
C GLY A 568 12.89 9.80 29.19
N GLN A 569 12.69 8.49 29.33
CA GLN A 569 12.17 7.89 30.57
C GLN A 569 13.08 8.13 31.78
N GLU A 570 14.39 8.00 31.59
CA GLU A 570 15.39 8.28 32.64
C GLU A 570 15.36 9.75 33.06
N LEU A 571 15.24 10.68 32.11
CA LEU A 571 15.13 12.11 32.42
C LEU A 571 13.86 12.42 33.23
N VAL A 572 12.72 11.81 32.87
CA VAL A 572 11.48 11.95 33.64
C VAL A 572 11.66 11.44 35.07
N LYS A 573 12.30 10.28 35.26
CA LYS A 573 12.60 9.76 36.61
C LYS A 573 13.47 10.73 37.41
N ARG A 574 14.54 11.24 36.80
CA ARG A 574 15.41 12.23 37.46
C ARG A 574 14.69 13.52 37.80
N GLU A 575 13.78 13.97 36.94
CA GLU A 575 12.95 15.14 37.21
C GLU A 575 12.01 14.89 38.39
N THR A 576 11.38 13.72 38.47
CA THR A 576 10.56 13.34 39.63
C THR A 576 11.38 13.25 40.92
N ASP A 577 12.58 12.66 40.87
CA ASP A 577 13.46 12.55 42.03
C ASP A 577 13.93 13.93 42.50
N ASN A 578 14.32 14.81 41.57
CA ASN A 578 14.70 16.18 41.87
C ASN A 578 13.54 16.98 42.48
N GLU A 579 12.30 16.82 41.99
CA GLU A 579 11.13 17.47 42.60
C GLU A 579 10.85 16.95 44.01
N ILE A 580 11.03 15.64 44.24
CA ILE A 580 10.93 15.05 45.59
C ILE A 580 12.03 15.61 46.51
N GLU A 581 13.27 15.69 46.04
CA GLU A 581 14.38 16.25 46.82
C GLU A 581 14.19 17.72 47.13
N LYS A 582 13.76 18.55 46.15
CA LYS A 582 13.41 19.95 46.39
C LYS A 582 12.35 20.08 47.47
N LYS A 583 11.31 19.23 47.44
CA LYS A 583 10.26 19.25 48.45
C LYS A 583 10.80 18.86 49.82
N LYS A 584 11.62 17.81 49.92
CA LYS A 584 12.29 17.43 51.17
C LYS A 584 13.16 18.56 51.72
N LEU A 585 13.96 19.19 50.88
CA LEU A 585 14.81 20.32 51.25
C LEU A 585 13.98 21.51 51.74
N ALA A 586 12.84 21.79 51.10
CA ALA A 586 11.93 22.84 51.54
C ALA A 586 11.32 22.52 52.93
N ASP A 587 10.86 21.28 53.13
CA ASP A 587 10.32 20.82 54.41
C ASP A 587 11.40 20.87 55.51
N GLU A 588 12.65 20.48 55.22
CA GLU A 588 13.78 20.57 56.13
C GLU A 588 14.15 22.01 56.49
N LEU A 589 14.11 22.93 55.51
CA LEU A 589 14.33 24.36 55.72
C LEU A 589 13.26 24.96 56.65
N GLU A 590 12.00 24.59 56.46
CA GLU A 590 10.89 25.02 57.32
C GLU A 590 11.05 24.47 58.74
N GLN A 591 11.36 23.17 58.87
CA GLN A 591 11.64 22.56 60.18
C GLN A 591 12.84 23.23 60.87
N ASN A 592 13.91 23.52 60.13
CA ASN A 592 15.08 24.21 60.69
C ASN A 592 14.75 25.65 61.08
N ALA A 593 13.88 26.35 60.34
CA ALA A 593 13.40 27.67 60.73
C ALA A 593 12.62 27.62 62.06
N VAL A 594 11.73 26.64 62.21
CA VAL A 594 10.98 26.42 63.47
C VAL A 594 11.90 26.06 64.62
N LYS A 595 12.86 25.14 64.41
CA LYS A 595 13.87 24.78 65.42
C LYS A 595 14.71 25.98 65.80
N ASN A 596 15.20 26.77 64.85
CA ASN A 596 15.96 27.98 65.11
C ASN A 596 15.14 29.02 65.89
N TYR A 597 13.87 29.22 65.55
CA TYR A 597 12.98 30.07 66.33
C TYR A 597 12.82 29.58 67.77
N SER A 598 12.59 28.27 67.95
CA SER A 598 12.49 27.64 69.26
C SER A 598 13.80 27.76 70.06
N LEU A 599 14.96 27.57 69.42
CA LEU A 599 16.27 27.72 70.05
C LEU A 599 16.53 29.18 70.43
N GLN A 600 16.14 30.13 69.58
CA GLN A 600 16.24 31.56 69.88
C GLN A 600 15.33 31.95 71.05
N ALA A 601 14.12 31.40 71.10
CA ALA A 601 13.20 31.57 72.23
C ALA A 601 13.78 30.96 73.52
N ALA A 602 14.32 29.74 73.45
CA ALA A 602 14.97 29.09 74.57
C ALA A 602 16.21 29.86 75.05
N ALA A 603 17.05 30.36 74.14
CA ALA A 603 18.21 31.19 74.48
C ALA A 603 17.80 32.53 75.11
N LYS A 604 16.69 33.13 74.65
CA LYS A 604 16.13 34.34 75.27
C LYS A 604 15.60 34.04 76.68
N GLU A 605 14.96 32.90 76.87
CA GLU A 605 14.45 32.48 78.18
C GLU A 605 15.59 32.10 79.13
N GLN A 606 16.63 31.43 78.63
CA GLN A 606 17.85 31.16 79.39
C GLN A 606 18.52 32.47 79.82
N ARG A 607 18.65 33.47 78.94
CA ARG A 607 19.18 34.79 79.34
C ARG A 607 18.35 35.44 80.44
N LYS A 608 17.01 35.36 80.37
CA LYS A 608 16.15 35.86 81.46
C LYS A 608 16.34 35.05 82.75
N ALA A 609 16.48 33.73 82.65
CA ALA A 609 16.74 32.87 83.80
C ALA A 609 18.10 33.20 84.42
N ASP A 610 19.14 33.40 83.61
CA ASP A 610 20.48 33.79 84.05
C ASP A 610 20.45 35.19 84.69
N GLU A 611 19.73 36.15 84.12
CA GLU A 611 19.49 37.47 84.74
C GLU A 611 18.78 37.34 86.08
N ASN A 612 17.77 36.46 86.18
CA ASN A 612 17.06 36.19 87.43
C ASN A 612 17.97 35.50 88.45
N VAL A 613 18.81 34.55 88.03
CA VAL A 613 19.82 33.90 88.89
C VAL A 613 20.85 34.92 89.36
N MET A 614 21.29 35.85 88.52
CA MET A 614 22.18 36.93 88.91
C MET A 614 21.52 37.86 89.94
N LYS A 615 20.25 38.24 89.74
CA LYS A 615 19.47 38.99 90.75
C LYS A 615 19.34 38.22 92.06
N LEU A 616 19.01 36.93 92.00
CA LEU A 616 18.95 36.05 93.17
C LEU A 616 20.32 35.91 93.84
N TYR A 617 21.41 35.87 93.08
CA TYR A 617 22.76 35.83 93.62
C TYR A 617 23.11 37.15 94.33
N GLU A 618 22.73 38.29 93.76
CA GLU A 618 22.88 39.60 94.42
C GLU A 618 22.01 39.73 95.67
N GLU A 619 20.77 39.24 95.63
CA GLU A 619 19.86 39.19 96.77
C GLU A 619 20.41 38.27 97.86
N HIS A 620 20.82 37.05 97.51
CA HIS A 620 21.46 36.10 98.41
C HIS A 620 22.77 36.67 98.97
N LYS A 621 23.54 37.41 98.18
CA LYS A 621 24.75 38.11 98.67
C LYS A 621 24.38 39.21 99.67
N LYS A 622 23.37 40.04 99.37
CA LYS A 622 22.86 41.05 100.30
C LYS A 622 22.30 40.42 101.57
N GLU A 623 21.60 39.31 101.46
CA GLU A 623 21.03 38.56 102.58
C GLU A 623 22.12 37.87 103.40
N LYS A 624 23.12 37.28 102.74
CA LYS A 624 24.33 36.75 103.36
C LYS A 624 25.06 37.85 104.11
N ASP A 625 25.26 39.04 103.52
CA ASP A 625 25.90 40.17 104.18
C ASP A 625 25.06 40.68 105.36
N ARG A 626 23.72 40.73 105.23
CA ARG A 626 22.80 41.03 106.34
C ARG A 626 22.93 40.01 107.47
N LEU A 627 22.96 38.72 107.15
CA LEU A 627 23.11 37.63 108.10
C LEU A 627 24.49 37.65 108.76
N HIS A 628 25.58 37.89 108.02
CA HIS A 628 26.92 38.05 108.59
C HIS A 628 26.98 39.26 109.52
N ASN A 629 26.40 40.40 109.13
CA ASN A 629 26.28 41.55 110.01
C ASN A 629 25.44 41.25 111.26
N ARG A 630 24.39 40.42 111.13
CA ARG A 630 23.58 39.97 112.27
C ARG A 630 24.35 38.99 113.16
N ILE A 631 25.16 38.10 112.61
CA ILE A 631 26.06 37.22 113.36
C ILE A 631 27.07 38.06 114.13
N ILE A 632 27.75 39.02 113.50
CA ILE A 632 28.68 39.94 114.18
C ILE A 632 27.97 40.72 115.30
N LEU A 633 26.72 41.14 115.08
CA LEU A 633 25.93 41.83 116.10
C LEU A 633 25.54 40.89 117.26
N LEU A 634 25.17 39.65 116.96
CA LEU A 634 24.83 38.62 117.95
C LEU A 634 26.07 38.16 118.72
N GLU A 635 27.22 38.04 118.07
CA GLU A 635 28.52 37.79 118.70
C GLU A 635 28.86 38.93 119.67
N LYS A 636 28.70 40.19 119.26
CA LYS A 636 28.84 41.34 120.18
C LYS A 636 27.84 41.30 121.35
N GLN A 637 26.60 40.86 121.12
CA GLN A 637 25.61 40.71 122.19
C GLN A 637 25.95 39.54 123.12
N LEU A 638 26.51 38.45 122.58
CA LEU A 638 26.98 37.32 123.36
C LEU A 638 28.20 37.70 124.19
N ASP A 639 29.16 38.41 123.61
CA ASP A 639 30.33 38.97 124.31
C ASP A 639 29.90 39.92 125.42
N ALA A 640 28.89 40.77 125.16
CA ALA A 640 28.30 41.63 126.18
C ALA A 640 27.60 40.83 127.30
N LYS A 641 26.86 39.77 126.96
CA LYS A 641 26.26 38.85 127.95
C LYS A 641 27.34 38.19 128.82
N GLN A 642 28.40 37.67 128.18
CA GLN A 642 29.53 37.06 128.87
C GLN A 642 30.26 38.07 129.76
N ALA A 643 30.43 39.32 129.31
CA ALA A 643 31.02 40.39 130.09
C ALA A 643 30.18 40.73 131.33
N VAL A 644 28.85 40.84 131.21
CA VAL A 644 27.94 41.04 132.35
C VAL A 644 28.01 39.85 133.31
N GLN A 645 28.08 38.62 132.80
CA GLN A 645 28.20 37.42 133.63
C GLN A 645 29.54 37.38 134.39
N LEU A 646 30.64 37.78 133.76
CA LEU A 646 31.94 37.95 134.42
C LEU A 646 31.92 39.09 135.45
N GLU A 647 31.22 40.18 135.18
CA GLU A 647 31.08 41.32 136.09
C GLU A 647 30.26 40.94 137.34
N ILE A 648 29.21 40.14 137.20
CA ILE A 648 28.47 39.54 138.33
C ILE A 648 29.40 38.69 139.19
N GLU A 649 30.23 37.83 138.60
CA GLU A 649 31.19 37.00 139.33
C GLU A 649 32.30 37.83 140.00
N GLN A 650 32.77 38.89 139.36
CA GLN A 650 33.71 39.84 139.98
C GLN A 650 33.09 40.59 141.16
N LEU A 651 31.83 41.03 141.04
CA LEU A 651 31.09 41.67 142.13
C LEU A 651 30.85 40.69 143.29
N ARG A 652 30.56 39.41 142.99
CA ARG A 652 30.49 38.32 143.98
C ARG A 652 31.81 38.12 144.72
N GLY A 653 32.93 38.09 143.99
CA GLY A 653 34.27 37.99 144.56
C GLY A 653 34.57 39.16 145.49
N LYS A 654 34.30 40.40 145.04
CA LYS A 654 34.48 41.62 145.87
C LYS A 654 33.58 41.61 147.10
N LEU A 655 32.32 41.20 146.98
CA LEU A 655 31.39 41.06 148.11
C LEU A 655 31.91 40.05 149.15
N ASN A 656 32.44 38.91 148.71
CA ASN A 656 33.03 37.92 149.61
C ASN A 656 34.28 38.44 150.34
N VAL A 657 35.13 39.21 149.64
CA VAL A 657 36.31 39.85 150.25
C VAL A 657 35.90 40.89 151.28
N VAL A 658 34.92 41.76 150.97
CA VAL A 658 34.43 42.80 151.90
C VAL A 658 33.76 42.17 153.14
N LYS A 659 33.07 41.04 153.01
CA LYS A 659 32.52 40.29 154.15
C LYS A 659 33.59 39.68 155.08
N HIS A 660 34.82 39.47 154.61
CA HIS A 660 35.90 38.86 155.40
C HIS A 660 36.87 39.87 156.04
N MET A 661 36.73 41.16 155.73
CA MET A 661 37.73 42.20 156.04
C MET A 661 37.34 43.11 157.22
N GLY A 662 36.25 42.87 157.96
CA GLY A 662 35.83 43.78 159.04
C GLY A 662 35.07 43.12 160.18
N ASP A 663 35.43 43.50 161.41
CA ASP A 663 34.71 43.20 162.64
C ASP A 663 33.31 43.86 162.63
N GLU A 664 32.34 43.17 163.24
CA GLU A 664 30.93 43.57 163.30
C GLU A 664 30.74 44.94 163.97
N GLY A 665 30.62 45.99 163.15
CA GLY A 665 30.30 47.34 163.62
C GLY A 665 30.65 48.50 162.69
N ASP A 666 31.48 48.28 161.67
CA ASP A 666 31.94 49.38 160.80
C ASP A 666 30.87 49.84 159.78
N LEU A 667 30.35 51.04 160.00
CA LEU A 667 29.33 51.69 159.17
C LEU A 667 29.80 51.89 157.71
N GLU A 668 31.10 52.03 157.48
CA GLU A 668 31.69 52.15 156.14
C GLU A 668 31.67 50.82 155.36
N VAL A 669 31.86 49.69 156.06
CA VAL A 669 31.79 48.34 155.47
C VAL A 669 30.35 48.00 155.09
N LEU A 670 29.37 48.31 155.95
CA LEU A 670 27.95 48.11 155.66
C LEU A 670 27.49 48.89 154.42
N ASN A 671 27.89 50.16 154.30
CA ASN A 671 27.56 50.97 153.12
C ASN A 671 28.19 50.40 151.83
N ARG A 672 29.45 49.91 151.88
CA ARG A 672 30.08 49.25 150.72
C ARG A 672 29.40 47.94 150.34
N VAL A 673 28.97 47.14 151.31
CA VAL A 673 28.21 45.90 151.09
C VAL A 673 26.86 46.20 150.44
N GLU A 674 26.14 47.23 150.91
CA GLU A 674 24.84 47.59 150.35
C GLU A 674 24.93 48.10 148.90
N ILE A 675 25.94 48.91 148.58
CA ILE A 675 26.22 49.35 147.21
C ILE A 675 26.51 48.15 146.29
N LEU A 676 27.34 47.20 146.74
CA LEU A 676 27.65 45.98 145.97
C LEU A 676 26.43 45.08 145.77
N LEU A 677 25.58 44.92 146.79
CA LEU A 677 24.34 44.15 146.69
C LEU A 677 23.33 44.79 145.73
N LYS A 678 23.23 46.13 145.71
CA LYS A 678 22.36 46.84 144.77
C LYS A 678 22.84 46.67 143.32
N ALA A 679 24.15 46.83 143.07
CA ALA A 679 24.73 46.63 141.74
C ALA A 679 24.59 45.18 141.24
N MET A 680 24.73 44.18 142.13
CA MET A 680 24.48 42.78 141.79
C MET A 680 23.03 42.53 141.38
N ARG A 681 22.05 43.04 142.15
CA ARG A 681 20.63 42.85 141.83
C ARG A 681 20.24 43.47 140.48
N GLU A 682 20.78 44.64 140.15
CA GLU A 682 20.53 45.28 138.86
C GLU A 682 21.07 44.42 137.70
N LYS A 683 22.28 43.85 137.82
CA LYS A 683 22.88 42.96 136.80
C LYS A 683 22.26 41.57 136.72
N GLU A 684 21.83 40.99 137.83
CA GLU A 684 21.06 39.74 137.84
C GLU A 684 19.69 39.93 137.15
N GLY A 685 19.07 41.11 137.30
CA GLY A 685 17.83 41.47 136.59
C GLY A 685 17.99 41.52 135.06
N GLU A 686 19.05 42.16 134.57
CA GLU A 686 19.35 42.24 133.12
C GLU A 686 19.54 40.85 132.49
N LEU A 687 20.15 39.90 133.21
CA LEU A 687 20.37 38.53 132.73
C LEU A 687 19.05 37.73 132.64
N GLN A 688 18.16 37.93 133.62
CA GLN A 688 16.88 37.22 133.69
C GLN A 688 15.89 37.65 132.59
N GLU A 689 15.89 38.94 132.22
CA GLU A 689 15.13 39.42 131.06
C GLU A 689 15.59 38.73 129.76
N LEU A 690 16.90 38.57 129.58
CA LEU A 690 17.47 37.95 128.39
C LEU A 690 17.12 36.45 128.26
N ASP A 691 17.11 35.71 129.37
CA ASP A 691 16.76 34.28 129.36
C ASP A 691 15.25 34.04 129.10
N SER A 692 14.38 34.94 129.57
CA SER A 692 12.94 34.86 129.29
C SER A 692 12.59 35.07 127.80
N LEU A 693 13.36 35.92 127.10
CA LEU A 693 13.24 36.09 125.65
C LEU A 693 13.60 34.81 124.90
N ASN A 694 14.65 34.10 125.32
CA ASN A 694 15.11 32.88 124.67
C ASN A 694 14.06 31.76 124.77
N GLN A 695 13.42 31.60 125.93
CA GLN A 695 12.36 30.59 126.10
C GLN A 695 11.13 30.87 125.22
N THR A 696 10.81 32.14 124.98
CA THR A 696 9.71 32.55 124.10
C THR A 696 9.94 32.11 122.65
N LEU A 697 11.17 32.21 122.15
CA LEU A 697 11.52 31.81 120.79
C LEU A 697 11.40 30.29 120.56
N ILE A 698 11.77 29.48 121.56
CA ILE A 698 11.63 28.01 121.49
C ILE A 698 10.16 27.59 121.38
N VAL A 699 9.28 28.24 122.15
CA VAL A 699 7.83 27.97 122.10
C VAL A 699 7.26 28.35 120.74
N GLN A 700 7.70 29.47 120.14
CA GLN A 700 7.26 29.88 118.81
C GLN A 700 7.69 28.91 117.69
N GLU A 701 8.90 28.35 117.75
CA GLU A 701 9.37 27.34 116.79
C GLU A 701 8.52 26.07 116.83
N ARG A 702 8.27 25.52 118.03
CA ARG A 702 7.43 24.32 118.19
C ARG A 702 6.03 24.52 117.64
N LYS A 703 5.42 25.68 117.93
CA LYS A 703 4.09 26.04 117.43
C LYS A 703 4.04 26.09 115.90
N ARG A 704 5.04 26.70 115.23
CA ARG A 704 5.10 26.73 113.76
C ARG A 704 5.23 25.34 113.14
N ASN A 705 5.92 24.41 113.81
CA ASN A 705 6.08 23.05 113.31
C ASN A 705 4.80 22.22 113.48
N GLU A 706 4.05 22.42 114.57
CA GLU A 706 2.70 21.85 114.74
C GLU A 706 1.75 22.34 113.63
N GLU A 707 1.73 23.64 113.34
CA GLU A 707 0.91 24.23 112.27
C GLU A 707 1.21 23.62 110.89
N LEU A 708 2.49 23.32 110.59
CA LEU A 708 2.89 22.69 109.34
C LEU A 708 2.42 21.22 109.23
N GLN A 709 2.48 20.47 110.33
CA GLN A 709 2.00 19.09 110.35
C GLN A 709 0.47 19.03 110.23
N ASP A 710 -0.24 19.93 110.92
CA ASP A 710 -1.70 20.05 110.82
C ASP A 710 -2.14 20.42 109.40
N ALA A 711 -1.47 21.39 108.77
CA ALA A 711 -1.75 21.75 107.38
C ALA A 711 -1.56 20.58 106.41
N ARG A 712 -0.55 19.73 106.63
CA ARG A 712 -0.33 18.52 105.83
C ARG A 712 -1.41 17.47 106.05
N LYS A 713 -1.83 17.26 107.30
CA LYS A 713 -2.91 16.34 107.65
C LYS A 713 -4.22 16.77 106.98
N GLU A 714 -4.55 18.06 107.00
CA GLU A 714 -5.79 18.54 106.37
C GLU A 714 -5.74 18.57 104.86
N MET A 715 -4.57 18.77 104.25
CA MET A 715 -4.42 18.59 102.82
C MET A 715 -4.72 17.14 102.40
N VAL A 716 -4.22 16.16 103.15
CA VAL A 716 -4.51 14.73 102.90
C VAL A 716 -6.00 14.43 103.11
N ASN A 717 -6.63 14.93 104.18
CA ASN A 717 -8.07 14.69 104.38
C ASN A 717 -8.92 15.33 103.28
N GLY A 718 -8.68 16.60 102.93
CA GLY A 718 -9.46 17.30 101.91
C GLY A 718 -9.35 16.67 100.52
N LEU A 719 -8.17 16.15 100.15
CA LEU A 719 -7.98 15.46 98.88
C LEU A 719 -8.60 14.04 98.86
N LYS A 720 -8.89 13.40 100.01
CA LYS A 720 -9.59 12.10 100.04
C LYS A 720 -11.04 12.23 99.58
N GLU A 721 -11.68 13.32 99.97
CA GLU A 721 -13.09 13.58 99.67
C GLU A 721 -13.30 14.05 98.22
N MET A 722 -12.24 14.52 97.57
CA MET A 722 -12.29 15.06 96.22
C MET A 722 -11.76 14.04 95.20
N SER A 723 -12.63 13.54 94.32
CA SER A 723 -12.23 12.64 93.23
C SER A 723 -11.54 13.43 92.09
N ILE A 724 -10.31 13.88 92.34
CA ILE A 724 -9.51 14.71 91.41
C ILE A 724 -8.61 13.79 90.58
N LYS A 725 -8.82 13.73 89.27
CA LYS A 725 -7.86 13.12 88.32
C LYS A 725 -6.69 14.09 88.08
N SER A 726 -5.70 14.08 88.98
CA SER A 726 -4.47 14.88 88.90
C SER A 726 -3.24 13.99 89.14
N HIS A 727 -2.09 14.43 88.63
CA HIS A 727 -0.77 13.83 88.88
C HIS A 727 -0.36 13.90 90.36
N ILE A 728 -0.95 14.81 91.14
CA ILE A 728 -0.86 14.81 92.61
C ILE A 728 -2.16 14.25 93.17
N GLY A 729 -2.05 13.22 94.01
CA GLY A 729 -3.19 12.58 94.63
C GLY A 729 -2.83 11.93 95.95
N ILE A 730 -3.70 11.03 96.41
CA ILE A 730 -3.49 10.31 97.67
C ILE A 730 -3.15 8.88 97.37
N LYS A 731 -1.95 8.48 97.80
CA LYS A 731 -1.54 7.09 97.78
C LYS A 731 -1.77 6.48 99.14
N ARG A 732 -2.41 5.31 99.16
CA ARG A 732 -2.59 4.47 100.35
C ARG A 732 -1.39 3.54 100.44
N MET A 733 -0.42 3.92 101.25
CA MET A 733 0.85 3.19 101.39
C MET A 733 0.61 1.85 102.06
N GLY A 734 0.95 0.76 101.36
CA GLY A 734 0.76 -0.59 101.86
C GLY A 734 -0.60 -1.23 101.53
N GLU A 735 -1.41 -0.62 100.67
CA GLU A 735 -2.62 -1.25 100.14
C GLU A 735 -2.26 -2.35 99.12
N LEU A 736 -2.86 -3.53 99.25
CA LEU A 736 -2.59 -4.66 98.38
C LEU A 736 -3.36 -4.52 97.06
N ASP A 737 -2.66 -4.61 95.94
CA ASP A 737 -3.30 -4.62 94.62
C ASP A 737 -4.00 -5.98 94.39
N SER A 738 -5.32 -5.93 94.19
CA SER A 738 -6.15 -7.12 94.02
C SER A 738 -6.25 -7.60 92.57
N GLU A 739 -5.86 -6.79 91.59
CA GLU A 739 -5.97 -7.13 90.17
C GLU A 739 -5.13 -8.39 89.79
N PRO A 740 -3.87 -8.54 90.25
CA PRO A 740 -3.08 -9.75 90.00
C PRO A 740 -3.73 -11.04 90.54
N PHE A 741 -4.46 -10.93 91.65
CA PHE A 741 -5.18 -12.06 92.25
C PHE A 741 -6.37 -12.47 91.37
N HIS A 742 -7.16 -11.51 90.89
CA HIS A 742 -8.27 -11.77 89.98
C HIS A 742 -7.79 -12.37 88.66
N GLN A 743 -6.72 -11.84 88.07
CA GLN A 743 -6.15 -12.37 86.83
C GLN A 743 -5.65 -13.81 86.99
N ALA A 744 -4.97 -14.12 88.11
CA ALA A 744 -4.52 -15.48 88.38
C ALA A 744 -5.68 -16.46 88.58
N MET A 745 -6.77 -16.04 89.22
CA MET A 745 -7.94 -16.89 89.45
C MET A 745 -8.79 -17.09 88.19
N LYS A 746 -8.96 -16.07 87.34
CA LYS A 746 -9.64 -16.20 86.04
C LYS A 746 -8.97 -17.19 85.09
N ARG A 747 -7.65 -17.39 85.23
CA ARG A 747 -6.93 -18.42 84.47
C ARG A 747 -7.26 -19.85 84.92
N ARG A 748 -7.88 -20.03 86.10
CA ARG A 748 -8.10 -21.34 86.74
C ARG A 748 -9.57 -21.68 86.98
N TYR A 749 -10.44 -20.68 87.10
CA TYR A 749 -11.86 -20.82 87.44
C TYR A 749 -12.75 -20.02 86.49
N ASN A 750 -14.06 -20.27 86.51
CA ASN A 750 -15.03 -19.45 85.77
C ASN A 750 -15.18 -18.05 86.43
N ASP A 751 -15.70 -17.06 85.71
CA ASP A 751 -15.63 -15.65 86.16
C ASP A 751 -16.24 -15.38 87.56
N VAL A 752 -17.36 -16.02 87.92
CA VAL A 752 -18.01 -15.82 89.23
C VAL A 752 -17.20 -16.47 90.35
N GLU A 753 -16.72 -17.70 90.14
CA GLU A 753 -15.86 -18.39 91.11
C GLU A 753 -14.48 -17.74 91.22
N ALA A 754 -13.95 -17.21 90.12
CA ALA A 754 -12.66 -16.56 90.08
C ALA A 754 -12.63 -15.29 90.93
N ASP A 755 -13.70 -14.48 90.88
CA ASP A 755 -13.82 -13.25 91.68
C ASP A 755 -13.94 -13.58 93.19
N GLU A 756 -14.74 -14.59 93.56
CA GLU A 756 -14.85 -15.03 94.97
C GLU A 756 -13.50 -15.55 95.50
N ARG A 757 -12.82 -16.42 94.75
CA ARG A 757 -11.52 -17.00 95.14
C ARG A 757 -10.39 -15.98 95.17
N ALA A 758 -10.42 -15.01 94.27
CA ALA A 758 -9.44 -13.92 94.25
C ALA A 758 -9.60 -13.03 95.48
N THR A 759 -10.85 -12.72 95.84
CA THR A 759 -11.17 -11.95 97.04
C THR A 759 -10.72 -12.67 98.31
N GLU A 760 -11.02 -13.96 98.45
CA GLU A 760 -10.56 -14.78 99.58
C GLU A 760 -9.02 -14.77 99.71
N LEU A 761 -8.31 -14.96 98.60
CA LEU A 761 -6.85 -14.98 98.61
C LEU A 761 -6.27 -13.58 98.90
N CYS A 762 -6.83 -12.52 98.31
CA CYS A 762 -6.43 -11.14 98.63
C CYS A 762 -6.58 -10.85 100.11
N SER A 763 -7.75 -11.11 100.70
CA SER A 763 -8.02 -10.83 102.11
C SER A 763 -7.10 -11.61 103.04
N LEU A 764 -6.78 -12.87 102.72
CA LEU A 764 -5.80 -13.64 103.48
C LEU A 764 -4.41 -12.98 103.48
N TRP A 765 -3.97 -12.46 102.34
CA TRP A 765 -2.68 -11.77 102.25
C TRP A 765 -2.69 -10.37 102.86
N GLU A 766 -3.81 -9.67 102.84
CA GLU A 766 -4.00 -8.44 103.61
C GLU A 766 -3.90 -8.69 105.13
N GLU A 767 -4.43 -9.82 105.62
CA GLU A 767 -4.30 -10.23 107.02
C GLU A 767 -2.84 -10.53 107.36
N TYR A 768 -2.12 -11.26 106.51
CA TYR A 768 -0.69 -11.48 106.73
C TYR A 768 0.12 -10.19 106.73
N LEU A 769 -0.15 -9.25 105.82
CA LEU A 769 0.55 -7.95 105.79
C LEU A 769 0.33 -7.11 107.05
N ARG A 770 -0.84 -7.26 107.70
CA ARG A 770 -1.18 -6.60 108.98
C ARG A 770 -0.66 -7.34 110.21
N ASP A 771 -0.28 -8.60 110.07
CA ASP A 771 0.22 -9.42 111.17
C ASP A 771 1.55 -8.83 111.69
N PRO A 772 1.57 -8.29 112.93
CA PRO A 772 2.78 -7.76 113.49
C PRO A 772 3.80 -8.85 113.81
N GLU A 773 3.46 -10.15 113.82
CA GLU A 773 4.44 -11.22 114.03
C GLU A 773 5.14 -11.65 112.73
N TRP A 774 4.61 -11.26 111.55
CA TRP A 774 5.19 -11.62 110.25
C TRP A 774 6.10 -10.51 109.69
N HIS A 775 7.41 -10.81 109.66
CA HIS A 775 8.47 -9.88 109.24
C HIS A 775 9.40 -10.50 108.18
N PRO A 776 8.94 -10.72 106.94
CA PRO A 776 9.76 -11.31 105.89
C PRO A 776 10.66 -10.26 105.21
N ILE A 777 11.30 -9.38 106.02
CA ILE A 777 12.26 -8.36 105.59
C ILE A 777 13.55 -8.56 106.39
N LYS A 778 14.68 -8.67 105.70
CA LYS A 778 16.02 -8.73 106.27
C LYS A 778 16.79 -7.44 105.95
N VAL A 779 17.58 -6.95 106.90
CA VAL A 779 18.45 -5.78 106.67
C VAL A 779 19.83 -6.25 106.21
N VAL A 780 20.25 -5.81 105.03
CA VAL A 780 21.55 -6.16 104.43
C VAL A 780 22.44 -4.92 104.42
N ASN A 781 23.70 -5.06 104.85
CA ASN A 781 24.70 -3.99 104.81
C ASN A 781 25.46 -4.05 103.49
N SER A 782 25.29 -3.04 102.64
CA SER A 782 26.07 -2.86 101.40
C SER A 782 26.87 -1.56 101.52
N ASN A 783 28.19 -1.68 101.75
CA ASN A 783 29.14 -0.56 101.83
C ASN A 783 28.80 0.56 102.84
N GLY A 784 28.35 0.20 104.05
CA GLY A 784 28.10 1.17 105.13
C GLY A 784 26.70 1.79 105.11
N ASN A 785 25.84 1.35 104.18
CA ASN A 785 24.43 1.73 104.13
C ASN A 785 23.57 0.48 104.38
N TYR A 786 22.70 0.55 105.40
CA TYR A 786 21.81 -0.54 105.79
C TYR A 786 20.51 -0.45 104.97
N GLN A 787 20.22 -1.46 104.15
CA GLN A 787 19.01 -1.51 103.33
C GLN A 787 18.11 -2.66 103.75
N ALA A 788 16.81 -2.39 103.91
CA ALA A 788 15.79 -3.39 104.15
C ALA A 788 15.41 -4.08 102.83
N VAL A 789 15.58 -5.40 102.76
CA VAL A 789 15.35 -6.23 101.56
C VAL A 789 14.44 -7.40 101.93
N ILE A 790 13.60 -7.86 101.00
CA ILE A 790 12.70 -9.01 101.23
C ILE A 790 13.50 -10.28 101.52
N ASN A 791 13.05 -11.07 102.49
CA ASN A 791 13.63 -12.37 102.77
C ASN A 791 13.05 -13.43 101.82
N GLU A 792 13.78 -13.73 100.74
CA GLU A 792 13.35 -14.70 99.71
C GLU A 792 13.19 -16.15 100.24
N ASP A 793 13.76 -16.46 101.40
CA ASP A 793 13.62 -17.76 102.07
C ASP A 793 12.35 -17.88 102.93
N ASP A 794 11.54 -16.81 103.05
CA ASP A 794 10.28 -16.84 103.80
C ASP A 794 9.32 -17.87 103.21
N GLU A 795 8.85 -18.78 104.08
CA GLU A 795 8.05 -19.94 103.67
C GLU A 795 6.73 -19.51 103.01
N LYS A 796 6.03 -18.52 103.58
CA LYS A 796 4.76 -18.02 103.04
C LYS A 796 4.96 -17.37 101.67
N LEU A 797 5.96 -16.49 101.53
CA LEU A 797 6.26 -15.82 100.26
C LEU A 797 6.71 -16.81 99.16
N ARG A 798 7.50 -17.83 99.52
CA ARG A 798 7.93 -18.87 98.58
C ARG A 798 6.76 -19.73 98.10
N ASP A 799 5.85 -20.09 99.00
CA ASP A 799 4.64 -20.85 98.66
C ASP A 799 3.67 -20.02 97.80
N LEU A 800 3.54 -18.72 98.08
CA LEU A 800 2.77 -17.79 97.26
C LEU A 800 3.26 -17.81 95.80
N LYS A 801 4.57 -17.61 95.63
CA LYS A 801 5.23 -17.56 94.32
C LYS A 801 5.07 -18.87 93.57
N LYS A 802 5.27 -20.01 94.26
CA LYS A 802 5.16 -21.35 93.66
C LYS A 802 3.73 -21.69 93.22
N ASN A 803 2.73 -21.36 94.02
CA ASN A 803 1.36 -21.79 93.78
C ASN A 803 0.60 -20.85 92.84
N TYR A 804 0.88 -19.54 92.90
CA TYR A 804 0.08 -18.50 92.25
C TYR A 804 0.88 -17.60 91.28
N GLY A 805 2.22 -17.71 91.25
CA GLY A 805 3.08 -17.03 90.27
C GLY A 805 3.65 -15.69 90.74
N ASP A 806 4.49 -15.10 89.89
CA ASP A 806 5.28 -13.90 90.20
C ASP A 806 4.43 -12.63 90.32
N GLU A 807 3.30 -12.55 89.60
CA GLU A 807 2.43 -11.37 89.57
C GLU A 807 1.84 -11.09 90.98
N ILE A 808 1.33 -12.10 91.65
CA ILE A 808 0.79 -11.99 93.02
C ILE A 808 1.92 -11.80 94.04
N TYR A 809 3.05 -12.50 93.88
CA TYR A 809 4.22 -12.32 94.74
C TYR A 809 4.72 -10.87 94.72
N ASN A 810 4.81 -10.26 93.54
CA ASN A 810 5.25 -8.87 93.38
C ASN A 810 4.27 -7.88 94.01
N ALA A 811 2.96 -8.14 93.92
CA ALA A 811 1.94 -7.30 94.55
C ALA A 811 2.07 -7.30 96.08
N VAL A 812 2.19 -8.49 96.69
CA VAL A 812 2.33 -8.65 98.14
C VAL A 812 3.64 -8.03 98.65
N THR A 813 4.75 -8.29 97.96
CA THR A 813 6.05 -7.77 98.37
C THR A 813 6.17 -6.25 98.22
N SER A 814 5.52 -5.66 97.20
CA SER A 814 5.45 -4.21 97.04
C SER A 814 4.68 -3.55 98.18
N ALA A 815 3.49 -4.08 98.53
CA ALA A 815 2.70 -3.57 99.65
C ALA A 815 3.47 -3.68 100.98
N LEU A 816 4.17 -4.79 101.20
CA LEU A 816 5.00 -5.00 102.38
C LEU A 816 6.13 -3.96 102.53
N CYS A 817 6.84 -3.66 101.44
CA CYS A 817 7.91 -2.64 101.44
C CYS A 817 7.36 -1.25 101.79
N GLU A 818 6.20 -0.87 101.24
CA GLU A 818 5.56 0.41 101.54
C GLU A 818 5.14 0.54 103.01
N ILE A 819 4.62 -0.54 103.61
CA ILE A 819 4.27 -0.55 105.05
C ILE A 819 5.53 -0.31 105.89
N ASN A 820 6.64 -0.97 105.56
CA ASN A 820 7.88 -0.83 106.33
C ASN A 820 8.53 0.56 106.22
N GLU A 821 8.36 1.25 105.09
CA GLU A 821 8.91 2.60 104.91
C GLU A 821 8.07 3.68 105.61
N TYR A 822 6.73 3.59 105.52
CA TYR A 822 5.85 4.68 105.96
C TYR A 822 5.19 4.43 107.31
N ASN A 823 5.04 3.16 107.73
CA ASN A 823 4.44 2.79 109.00
C ASN A 823 5.01 1.49 109.60
N PRO A 824 6.33 1.39 109.82
CA PRO A 824 6.97 0.14 110.23
C PRO A 824 6.40 -0.43 111.54
N SER A 825 6.05 0.45 112.49
CA SER A 825 5.53 0.05 113.81
C SER A 825 4.02 -0.19 113.82
N GLY A 826 3.25 0.53 112.99
CA GLY A 826 1.79 0.46 113.02
C GLY A 826 1.19 -0.59 112.10
N ARG A 827 1.88 -0.97 111.01
CA ARG A 827 1.44 -2.00 110.04
C ARG A 827 0.06 -1.77 109.39
N TYR A 828 -0.57 -0.63 109.63
CA TYR A 828 -1.81 -0.21 108.98
C TYR A 828 -1.51 0.74 107.83
N ILE A 829 -2.41 0.74 106.84
CA ILE A 829 -2.32 1.56 105.64
C ILE A 829 -2.37 3.05 106.01
N ILE A 830 -1.35 3.82 105.64
CA ILE A 830 -1.32 5.28 105.82
C ILE A 830 -1.59 5.96 104.47
N SER A 831 -2.38 7.04 104.51
CA SER A 831 -2.59 7.88 103.33
C SER A 831 -1.56 8.99 103.29
N GLU A 832 -0.82 9.08 102.20
CA GLU A 832 0.19 10.12 102.00
C GLU A 832 -0.11 10.94 100.75
N LEU A 833 0.30 12.22 100.79
CA LEU A 833 0.24 13.11 99.64
C LEU A 833 1.32 12.69 98.64
N TRP A 834 0.92 12.28 97.43
CA TRP A 834 1.80 11.61 96.48
C TRP A 834 1.82 12.29 95.12
N ASN A 835 3.02 12.39 94.54
CA ASN A 835 3.23 12.79 93.16
C ASN A 835 3.41 11.52 92.29
N TYR A 836 2.38 11.16 91.53
CA TYR A 836 2.38 9.98 90.66
C TYR A 836 3.27 10.13 89.42
N HIS A 837 3.56 11.37 89.00
CA HIS A 837 4.46 11.62 87.87
C HIS A 837 5.93 11.40 88.27
N GLU A 838 6.31 11.87 89.46
CA GLU A 838 7.70 11.75 89.95
C GLU A 838 7.95 10.53 90.84
N GLY A 839 6.90 9.79 91.21
CA GLY A 839 7.03 8.60 92.05
C GLY A 839 7.55 8.88 93.47
N ARG A 840 7.24 10.06 94.03
CA ARG A 840 7.69 10.49 95.37
C ARG A 840 6.61 11.17 96.20
N ARG A 841 6.88 11.36 97.51
CA ARG A 841 6.07 12.19 98.41
C ARG A 841 6.00 13.63 97.89
N ALA A 842 4.79 14.19 97.90
CA ALA A 842 4.54 15.56 97.45
C ALA A 842 4.67 16.61 98.57
N TYR A 843 5.09 17.81 98.19
CA TYR A 843 5.18 18.97 99.06
C TYR A 843 3.81 19.64 99.25
N LEU A 844 3.61 20.32 100.39
CA LEU A 844 2.38 21.06 100.69
C LEU A 844 2.02 22.10 99.62
N LYS A 845 3.05 22.74 99.03
CA LYS A 845 2.90 23.69 97.94
C LYS A 845 2.34 23.03 96.68
N GLU A 846 2.81 21.83 96.32
CA GLU A 846 2.33 21.06 95.17
C GLU A 846 0.84 20.70 95.35
N GLY A 847 0.44 20.29 96.56
CA GLY A 847 -0.97 20.04 96.90
C GLY A 847 -1.85 21.30 96.81
N ALA A 848 -1.37 22.43 97.35
CA ALA A 848 -2.09 23.70 97.29
C ALA A 848 -2.26 24.22 95.85
N GLU A 849 -1.26 24.03 94.98
CA GLU A 849 -1.33 24.38 93.56
C GLU A 849 -2.42 23.58 92.83
N VAL A 850 -2.55 22.27 93.12
CA VAL A 850 -3.61 21.43 92.56
C VAL A 850 -5.00 21.90 93.02
N LEU A 851 -5.17 22.20 94.31
CA LEU A 851 -6.42 22.76 94.83
C LEU A 851 -6.76 24.12 94.18
N LEU A 852 -5.77 24.98 93.98
CA LEU A 852 -5.94 26.27 93.30
C LEU A 852 -6.33 26.11 91.83
N MET A 853 -5.71 25.17 91.10
CA MET A 853 -6.09 24.85 89.72
C MET A 853 -7.53 24.34 89.66
N GLN A 854 -7.92 23.44 90.56
CA GLN A 854 -9.26 22.90 90.61
C GLN A 854 -10.30 23.98 90.97
N TRP A 855 -9.99 24.85 91.93
CA TRP A 855 -10.83 26.00 92.27
C TRP A 855 -11.02 26.95 91.07
N ARG A 856 -9.94 27.25 90.34
CA ARG A 856 -10.01 28.05 89.10
C ARG A 856 -10.85 27.36 88.00
N SER A 857 -10.77 26.03 87.90
CA SER A 857 -11.54 25.24 86.93
C SER A 857 -13.04 25.21 87.29
N CYS A 858 -13.40 25.02 88.57
CA CYS A 858 -14.78 25.13 89.05
C CYS A 858 -15.36 26.54 88.85
N LYS A 859 -14.54 27.60 88.97
CA LYS A 859 -14.96 28.99 88.71
C LYS A 859 -15.29 29.28 87.24
N ARG A 860 -14.81 28.47 86.29
CA ARG A 860 -15.13 28.61 84.85
C ARG A 860 -16.36 27.80 84.42
N LYS A 861 -16.86 26.88 85.26
CA LYS A 861 -18.02 26.03 85.00
C LYS A 861 -19.31 26.49 85.70
N ARG A 862 -19.22 27.46 86.62
CA ARG A 862 -20.33 28.32 87.07
C ARG A 862 -20.27 29.62 86.30
#